data_AF-A0A972CMQ0-F1
#
_entry.id   AF-A0A972CMQ0-F1
#
_cell.length_a   1.000
_cell.length_b   1.000
_cell.length_c   1.000
_cell.angle_alpha   90.00
_cell.angle_beta   90.00
_cell.angle_gamma   90.00
#
_symmetry.space_group_name_H-M   'P 1'
#
loop_
_entity.id
_entity.type
_entity.pdbx_description
1 polymer ?
#
loop_
_entity_poly.entity_id
_entity_poly.type
_entity_poly.pdbx_seq_one_letter_code
_entity_poly.pdbx_strand_id
1 'polypeptide(L)'
;NVQQWTYNGGTHQHWRIVDVGSGFYRIENRNSGKVLDVWEISTADGANVVQWPYWGGEGQQWRLNDVGDGYYSIEARHSGKVLDVWNISTADGANVVQWPYWGGHGQQWRFVAVSSAATPTPTPTPKPTPTPTPGGVNFSGYYQVRNVGQSSMYLDGMGRTDNGANLSMWANTNHYNSHWEFIRVSGNYYQLKNRSTGLFIDGMGRTSSGSVCGQWADTNHYNSHWEIIPDGSYYRLRNRSTGLYLDSNGQNSNGADVVQRSGRSSTDQRWTIISMGGAATPTPGPTPTKPQSTPTPPPSSTPAATGKRQMENLDRGVVAVKVSNGVFVSWRMLGHEPSNVAYNLYRGSTKVNSSPITGATNYVDTAGTTSSTYSVRAIINGVEYAASPAVSVWGSNYLQIPLQVPAGGTTPDGVKYTYSANDCSVGDLDGDGKYEIVVKWDPSNSKDNSQSGYTGNVYLDAYTLSGARLWRIDLGRNIRAGAHYTQFLVYDLDGDGDAEVVCKTADGTIDGTGKVIGNANADYRNSSGYILDGPEYLTIFSGATGRAMETVSYQPARGKVSDWGDSYGNRVDRFLACIAYLDGQRPSIVMCRGYYTRSVLVAWDYRNGNLTRRWTFDTNNGYSSYAGQGCHSLSVADVDNDGRDEIIYGACVIDDNGKGLYNTGLKHGDALHVGDFDPDRPGLEVWQCHENSPYGATFRDARTGSIIFRFTASSDTGRACVGDITANNRGCEVWASNGVPLATCKGQSLGSHSLPINFMIWWDGDLLRELLDGTTISKYGGGTLLSAGGCSANNGTKANPCLTADILGDWREEVIWRTSDSKYLRIYTTTAVTNHRIYTLMHDPVYRLSIAWQNVAYNQPPHTGFYLGEGMSTPPRPDIYLTP
;
A
#
# COMPACT_ATOMS: atom_id res chain seq x y z
N ASN A 1 3.85 -40.90 6.24
CA ASN A 1 3.29 -41.57 5.04
C ASN A 1 2.29 -40.65 4.39
N VAL A 2 2.23 -40.65 3.07
CA VAL A 2 1.18 -39.99 2.29
C VAL A 2 0.10 -41.01 2.01
N GLN A 3 -1.16 -40.60 2.18
CA GLN A 3 -2.31 -41.48 2.12
C GLN A 3 -3.43 -40.78 1.36
N GLN A 4 -4.31 -41.54 0.72
CA GLN A 4 -5.56 -40.98 0.24
C GLN A 4 -6.58 -40.88 1.38
N TRP A 5 -7.44 -39.88 1.28
CA TRP A 5 -8.54 -39.67 2.22
C TRP A 5 -9.65 -38.88 1.54
N THR A 6 -10.88 -39.04 2.02
CA THR A 6 -12.04 -38.21 1.68
C THR A 6 -11.68 -36.73 1.79
N TYR A 7 -11.89 -35.97 0.72
CA TYR A 7 -11.58 -34.54 0.70
C TYR A 7 -12.45 -33.77 1.70
N ASN A 8 -11.80 -33.01 2.58
CA ASN A 8 -12.41 -32.21 3.64
C ASN A 8 -11.98 -30.73 3.61
N GLY A 9 -11.19 -30.33 2.61
CA GLY A 9 -10.69 -28.95 2.45
C GLY A 9 -9.59 -28.55 3.43
N GLY A 10 -9.07 -29.48 4.23
CA GLY A 10 -7.95 -29.23 5.13
C GLY A 10 -6.67 -28.95 4.36
N THR A 11 -5.84 -28.04 4.89
CA THR A 11 -4.55 -27.67 4.27
C THR A 11 -3.59 -28.85 4.11
N HIS A 12 -3.76 -29.93 4.88
CA HIS A 12 -2.97 -31.15 4.76
C HIS A 12 -3.32 -31.98 3.51
N GLN A 13 -4.45 -31.69 2.85
CA GLN A 13 -4.86 -32.28 1.56
C GLN A 13 -4.58 -31.36 0.36
N HIS A 14 -4.03 -30.16 0.59
CA HIS A 14 -3.71 -29.20 -0.47
C HIS A 14 -2.23 -29.25 -0.82
N TRP A 15 -1.93 -29.26 -2.12
CA TRP A 15 -0.56 -29.38 -2.63
C TRP A 15 -0.28 -28.31 -3.69
N ARG A 16 0.91 -27.72 -3.63
CA ARG A 16 1.43 -26.77 -4.62
C ARG A 16 2.39 -27.52 -5.56
N ILE A 17 2.18 -27.37 -6.86
CA ILE A 17 3.07 -27.91 -7.89
C ILE A 17 4.06 -26.81 -8.25
N VAL A 18 5.36 -27.07 -8.12
CA VAL A 18 6.43 -26.07 -8.38
C VAL A 18 7.39 -26.63 -9.40
N ASP A 19 7.59 -25.91 -10.51
CA ASP A 19 8.57 -26.27 -11.54
C ASP A 19 10.00 -26.23 -10.98
N VAL A 20 10.77 -27.28 -11.27
CA VAL A 20 12.20 -27.39 -10.92
C VAL A 20 13.10 -27.47 -12.16
N GLY A 21 12.53 -27.24 -13.34
CA GLY A 21 13.22 -27.20 -14.64
C GLY A 21 13.23 -28.55 -15.37
N SER A 22 13.53 -28.51 -16.68
CA SER A 22 13.64 -29.71 -17.54
C SER A 22 12.40 -30.61 -17.57
N GLY A 23 11.21 -30.05 -17.35
CA GLY A 23 9.94 -30.78 -17.36
C GLY A 23 9.65 -31.59 -16.09
N PHE A 24 10.29 -31.25 -14.97
CA PHE A 24 10.07 -31.87 -13.66
C PHE A 24 9.54 -30.86 -12.65
N TYR A 25 8.78 -31.36 -11.68
CA TYR A 25 8.11 -30.58 -10.65
C TYR A 25 8.38 -31.16 -9.26
N ARG A 26 8.40 -30.32 -8.23
CA ARG A 26 8.20 -30.76 -6.84
C ARG A 26 6.75 -30.51 -6.42
N ILE A 27 6.19 -31.41 -5.61
CA ILE A 27 4.80 -31.34 -5.14
C ILE A 27 4.82 -31.09 -3.62
N GLU A 28 4.45 -29.89 -3.19
CA GLU A 28 4.65 -29.37 -1.83
C GLU A 28 3.35 -29.28 -1.04
N ASN A 29 3.30 -29.84 0.16
CA ASN A 29 2.11 -29.83 1.00
C ASN A 29 1.90 -28.45 1.65
N ARG A 30 0.68 -27.90 1.54
CA ARG A 30 0.35 -26.57 2.08
C ARG A 30 0.40 -26.49 3.61
N ASN A 31 0.13 -27.58 4.33
CA ASN A 31 0.14 -27.59 5.80
C ASN A 31 1.56 -27.72 6.37
N SER A 32 2.36 -28.63 5.81
CA SER A 32 3.66 -28.96 6.39
C SER A 32 4.85 -28.24 5.74
N GLY A 33 4.68 -27.68 4.54
CA GLY A 33 5.77 -27.12 3.72
C GLY A 33 6.76 -28.19 3.19
N LYS A 34 6.48 -29.48 3.42
CA LYS A 34 7.31 -30.60 2.95
C LYS A 34 6.83 -31.09 1.58
N VAL A 35 7.71 -31.75 0.84
CA VAL A 35 7.41 -32.26 -0.51
C VAL A 35 7.10 -33.75 -0.52
N LEU A 36 6.42 -34.18 -1.57
CA LEU A 36 6.20 -35.58 -1.92
C LEU A 36 7.55 -36.25 -2.24
N ASP A 37 7.91 -37.26 -1.46
CA ASP A 37 9.23 -37.90 -1.46
C ASP A 37 9.08 -39.42 -1.48
N VAL A 38 9.80 -40.09 -2.38
CA VAL A 38 9.95 -41.55 -2.34
C VAL A 38 10.98 -41.92 -1.29
N TRP A 39 10.53 -42.60 -0.24
CA TRP A 39 11.39 -42.93 0.91
C TRP A 39 12.68 -43.62 0.48
N GLU A 40 13.81 -43.09 0.96
CA GLU A 40 15.16 -43.58 0.67
C GLU A 40 15.53 -43.63 -0.82
N ILE A 41 14.80 -42.91 -1.69
CA ILE A 41 15.02 -42.92 -3.16
C ILE A 41 14.96 -44.36 -3.70
N SER A 42 14.16 -45.22 -3.05
CA SER A 42 14.03 -46.62 -3.44
C SER A 42 13.53 -46.75 -4.88
N THR A 43 13.96 -47.78 -5.59
CA THR A 43 13.45 -48.13 -6.91
C THR A 43 12.55 -49.37 -6.88
N ALA A 44 12.25 -49.89 -5.68
CA ALA A 44 11.41 -51.07 -5.50
C ALA A 44 9.92 -50.78 -5.77
N ASP A 45 9.21 -51.78 -6.28
CA ASP A 45 7.75 -51.76 -6.40
C ASP A 45 7.12 -51.69 -4.99
N GLY A 46 6.18 -50.76 -4.80
CA GLY A 46 5.51 -50.58 -3.51
C GLY A 46 6.28 -49.74 -2.50
N ALA A 47 7.42 -49.15 -2.89
CA ALA A 47 8.15 -48.23 -2.04
C ALA A 47 7.26 -47.04 -1.61
N ASN A 48 7.33 -46.74 -0.33
CA ASN A 48 6.43 -45.81 0.35
C ASN A 48 6.68 -44.35 -0.06
N VAL A 49 5.61 -43.59 -0.24
CA VAL A 49 5.69 -42.15 -0.49
C VAL A 49 5.41 -41.40 0.82
N VAL A 50 6.29 -40.46 1.15
CA VAL A 50 6.30 -39.72 2.40
C VAL A 50 6.31 -38.20 2.15
N GLN A 51 6.27 -37.44 3.24
CA GLN A 51 6.54 -36.01 3.22
C GLN A 51 7.91 -35.75 3.83
N TRP A 52 8.80 -35.09 3.10
CA TRP A 52 10.15 -34.78 3.56
C TRP A 52 10.54 -33.33 3.22
N PRO A 53 11.43 -32.67 4.00
CA PRO A 53 11.99 -31.39 3.60
C PRO A 53 12.59 -31.46 2.20
N TYR A 54 12.39 -30.42 1.38
CA TYR A 54 12.95 -30.38 0.04
C TYR A 54 14.47 -30.18 0.12
N TRP A 55 15.22 -31.11 -0.48
CA TRP A 55 16.69 -31.05 -0.55
C TRP A 55 17.21 -31.22 -1.99
N GLY A 56 16.32 -31.31 -2.98
CA GLY A 56 16.67 -31.35 -4.40
C GLY A 56 16.95 -32.75 -4.96
N GLY A 57 16.75 -33.81 -4.18
CA GLY A 57 16.93 -35.19 -4.64
C GLY A 57 15.97 -35.61 -5.74
N GLU A 58 16.40 -36.51 -6.63
CA GLU A 58 15.56 -36.98 -7.74
C GLU A 58 14.31 -37.74 -7.27
N GLY A 59 14.33 -38.35 -6.08
CA GLY A 59 13.15 -38.95 -5.43
C GLY A 59 12.08 -37.94 -4.96
N GLN A 60 12.34 -36.64 -5.10
CA GLN A 60 11.40 -35.53 -4.80
C GLN A 60 10.92 -34.79 -6.06
N GLN A 61 11.33 -35.27 -7.24
CA GLN A 61 11.06 -34.64 -8.52
C GLN A 61 10.18 -35.53 -9.38
N TRP A 62 9.13 -34.95 -9.94
CA TRP A 62 8.04 -35.67 -10.57
C TRP A 62 7.75 -35.10 -11.95
N ARG A 63 7.56 -35.96 -12.94
CA ARG A 63 7.03 -35.58 -14.26
C ARG A 63 5.53 -35.82 -14.27
N LEU A 64 4.79 -34.87 -14.85
CA LEU A 64 3.34 -34.95 -14.99
C LEU A 64 3.02 -35.33 -16.43
N ASN A 65 2.73 -36.60 -16.68
CA ASN A 65 2.40 -37.08 -18.03
C ASN A 65 0.89 -37.08 -18.21
N ASP A 66 0.39 -36.31 -19.18
CA ASP A 66 -1.02 -36.31 -19.57
C ASP A 66 -1.44 -37.69 -20.10
N VAL A 67 -2.50 -38.27 -19.54
CA VAL A 67 -3.07 -39.56 -19.96
C VAL A 67 -4.46 -39.43 -20.58
N GLY A 68 -4.91 -38.20 -20.87
CA GLY A 68 -6.22 -37.89 -21.46
C GLY A 68 -7.29 -37.53 -20.42
N ASP A 69 -8.38 -36.91 -20.89
CA ASP A 69 -9.57 -36.57 -20.11
C ASP A 69 -9.31 -35.77 -18.81
N GLY A 70 -8.20 -35.02 -18.77
CA GLY A 70 -7.79 -34.20 -17.63
C GLY A 70 -7.09 -34.97 -16.50
N TYR A 71 -6.66 -36.21 -16.74
CA TYR A 71 -5.89 -37.02 -15.80
C TYR A 71 -4.40 -37.05 -16.18
N TYR A 72 -3.55 -37.25 -15.17
CA TYR A 72 -2.11 -37.35 -15.28
C TYR A 72 -1.60 -38.59 -14.56
N SER A 73 -0.56 -39.21 -15.10
CA SER A 73 0.33 -40.04 -14.29
C SER A 73 1.45 -39.17 -13.73
N ILE A 74 1.83 -39.42 -12.46
CA ILE A 74 2.85 -38.64 -11.73
C ILE A 74 4.08 -39.53 -11.58
N GLU A 75 5.09 -39.34 -12.43
CA GLU A 75 6.25 -40.21 -12.58
C GLU A 75 7.47 -39.69 -11.80
N ALA A 76 8.06 -40.52 -10.95
CA ALA A 76 9.26 -40.17 -10.17
C ALA A 76 10.52 -40.16 -11.06
N ARG A 77 11.29 -39.07 -11.00
CA ARG A 77 12.47 -38.84 -11.86
C ARG A 77 13.52 -39.95 -11.76
N HIS A 78 13.78 -40.47 -10.56
CA HIS A 78 14.87 -41.44 -10.33
C HIS A 78 14.53 -42.88 -10.76
N SER A 79 13.24 -43.26 -10.73
CA SER A 79 12.83 -44.66 -10.93
C SER A 79 12.01 -44.92 -12.19
N GLY A 80 11.45 -43.87 -12.81
CA GLY A 80 10.50 -43.97 -13.92
C GLY A 80 9.17 -44.63 -13.56
N LYS A 81 8.91 -44.85 -12.26
CA LYS A 81 7.65 -45.41 -11.73
C LYS A 81 6.69 -44.29 -11.35
N VAL A 82 5.40 -44.60 -11.28
CA VAL A 82 4.36 -43.60 -11.03
C VAL A 82 3.77 -43.70 -9.63
N LEU A 83 3.17 -42.61 -9.16
CA LEU A 83 2.39 -42.54 -7.93
C LEU A 83 1.15 -43.45 -8.03
N ASP A 84 1.00 -44.36 -7.08
CA ASP A 84 -0.02 -45.42 -7.08
C ASP A 84 -0.70 -45.54 -5.70
N VAL A 85 -2.01 -45.76 -5.68
CA VAL A 85 -2.75 -46.11 -4.46
C VAL A 85 -2.72 -47.63 -4.25
N TRP A 86 -2.08 -48.07 -3.16
CA TRP A 86 -1.86 -49.49 -2.87
C TRP A 86 -3.14 -50.33 -2.99
N ASN A 87 -3.07 -51.41 -3.78
CA ASN A 87 -4.18 -52.32 -4.11
C ASN A 87 -5.41 -51.63 -4.74
N ILE A 88 -5.27 -50.43 -5.30
CA ILE A 88 -6.37 -49.63 -5.88
C ILE A 88 -7.52 -49.47 -4.86
N SER A 89 -7.16 -49.43 -3.57
CA SER A 89 -8.13 -49.25 -2.51
C SER A 89 -8.82 -47.90 -2.69
N THR A 90 -10.10 -47.79 -2.34
CA THR A 90 -10.83 -46.52 -2.26
C THR A 90 -11.09 -46.08 -0.82
N ALA A 91 -10.57 -46.85 0.15
CA ALA A 91 -10.76 -46.56 1.57
C ALA A 91 -9.86 -45.42 2.05
N ASP A 92 -10.39 -44.63 3.00
CA ASP A 92 -9.63 -43.64 3.76
C ASP A 92 -8.43 -44.30 4.46
N GLY A 93 -7.26 -43.68 4.34
CA GLY A 93 -6.02 -44.17 4.94
C GLY A 93 -5.26 -45.18 4.07
N ALA A 94 -5.74 -45.49 2.86
CA ALA A 94 -4.95 -46.30 1.93
C ALA A 94 -3.64 -45.61 1.58
N ASN A 95 -2.56 -46.40 1.60
CA ASN A 95 -1.21 -45.89 1.44
C ASN A 95 -0.91 -45.51 -0.02
N VAL A 96 -0.17 -44.43 -0.22
CA VAL A 96 0.36 -44.03 -1.52
C VAL A 96 1.79 -44.54 -1.65
N VAL A 97 2.08 -45.21 -2.77
CA VAL A 97 3.37 -45.84 -3.09
C VAL A 97 3.82 -45.43 -4.49
N GLN A 98 4.98 -45.92 -4.94
CA GLN A 98 5.30 -45.98 -6.37
C GLN A 98 5.10 -47.38 -6.95
N TRP A 99 4.74 -47.47 -8.24
CA TRP A 99 4.60 -48.74 -8.97
C TRP A 99 4.87 -48.55 -10.47
N PRO A 100 5.29 -49.58 -11.24
CA PRO A 100 5.33 -49.51 -12.70
C PRO A 100 3.99 -49.05 -13.29
N TYR A 101 4.03 -48.16 -14.28
CA TYR A 101 2.81 -47.69 -14.92
C TYR A 101 2.15 -48.83 -15.71
N TRP A 102 0.90 -49.15 -15.40
CA TRP A 102 0.09 -50.15 -16.09
C TRP A 102 -1.27 -49.60 -16.53
N GLY A 103 -1.53 -48.30 -16.32
CA GLY A 103 -2.72 -47.59 -16.79
C GLY A 103 -3.94 -47.71 -15.89
N GLY A 104 -3.80 -48.27 -14.69
CA GLY A 104 -4.88 -48.45 -13.73
C GLY A 104 -5.44 -47.16 -13.13
N HIS A 105 -6.70 -47.19 -12.67
CA HIS A 105 -7.34 -46.03 -12.02
C HIS A 105 -6.60 -45.52 -10.79
N GLY A 106 -5.86 -46.38 -10.06
CA GLY A 106 -5.04 -45.98 -8.91
C GLY A 106 -3.79 -45.16 -9.29
N GLN A 107 -3.47 -45.04 -10.58
CA GLN A 107 -2.30 -44.33 -11.12
C GLN A 107 -2.67 -43.05 -11.89
N GLN A 108 -3.96 -42.72 -11.95
CA GLN A 108 -4.49 -41.59 -12.70
C GLN A 108 -4.96 -40.49 -11.75
N TRP A 109 -4.27 -39.36 -11.76
CA TRP A 109 -4.47 -38.25 -10.84
C TRP A 109 -5.01 -37.04 -11.60
N ARG A 110 -6.06 -36.42 -11.07
CA ARG A 110 -6.57 -35.14 -11.59
C ARG A 110 -6.16 -34.01 -10.65
N PHE A 111 -5.49 -33.00 -11.19
CA PHE A 111 -5.22 -31.77 -10.45
C PHE A 111 -6.48 -30.93 -10.43
N VAL A 112 -7.15 -30.91 -9.28
CA VAL A 112 -8.31 -30.06 -9.04
C VAL A 112 -7.79 -28.77 -8.41
N ALA A 113 -7.90 -27.67 -9.14
CA ALA A 113 -7.64 -26.35 -8.57
C ALA A 113 -8.56 -26.19 -7.36
N VAL A 114 -7.99 -25.86 -6.19
CA VAL A 114 -8.75 -25.55 -4.99
C VAL A 114 -9.40 -24.18 -5.23
N SER A 115 -10.55 -24.18 -5.91
CA SER A 115 -11.32 -22.97 -6.24
C SER A 115 -12.17 -22.52 -5.05
N SER A 116 -12.23 -21.21 -4.85
CA SER A 116 -13.11 -20.56 -3.90
C SER A 116 -14.54 -20.45 -4.47
N ALA A 117 -15.37 -21.51 -4.33
CA ALA A 117 -16.83 -21.41 -4.49
C ALA A 117 -17.60 -22.54 -3.77
N ALA A 118 -18.77 -22.20 -3.21
CA ALA A 118 -19.61 -22.99 -2.30
C ALA A 118 -20.81 -23.71 -2.95
N THR A 119 -21.24 -24.89 -2.43
CA THR A 119 -22.63 -25.40 -2.18
C THR A 119 -22.64 -26.93 -1.92
N PRO A 120 -23.69 -27.60 -1.34
CA PRO A 120 -24.93 -27.17 -0.65
C PRO A 120 -25.13 -27.82 0.77
N THR A 121 -26.12 -27.35 1.54
CA THR A 121 -26.55 -27.94 2.83
C THR A 121 -27.53 -29.13 2.65
N PRO A 122 -27.40 -30.22 3.43
CA PRO A 122 -28.55 -30.94 3.95
C PRO A 122 -28.55 -31.06 5.49
N THR A 123 -29.76 -31.11 6.04
CA THR A 123 -30.23 -30.93 7.42
C THR A 123 -29.52 -31.76 8.52
N PRO A 124 -29.20 -31.16 9.69
CA PRO A 124 -28.55 -31.84 10.81
C PRO A 124 -29.55 -32.58 11.73
N THR A 125 -29.23 -33.81 12.14
CA THR A 125 -29.74 -34.45 13.37
C THR A 125 -28.70 -34.29 14.49
N PRO A 126 -29.09 -34.04 15.74
CA PRO A 126 -28.27 -33.26 16.67
C PRO A 126 -27.41 -34.11 17.61
N LYS A 127 -26.09 -33.83 17.68
CA LYS A 127 -25.21 -34.10 18.84
C LYS A 127 -23.80 -33.54 18.63
N PRO A 128 -23.04 -33.26 19.70
CA PRO A 128 -23.16 -32.16 20.64
C PRO A 128 -22.25 -30.96 20.23
N THR A 129 -22.71 -29.75 20.53
CA THR A 129 -22.03 -28.47 20.27
C THR A 129 -20.59 -28.44 20.80
N PRO A 130 -19.56 -28.20 19.96
CA PRO A 130 -18.32 -27.60 20.44
C PRO A 130 -18.60 -26.13 20.73
N THR A 131 -18.49 -25.75 21.99
CA THR A 131 -18.62 -24.37 22.47
C THR A 131 -17.66 -23.46 21.69
N PRO A 132 -18.10 -22.27 21.22
CA PRO A 132 -17.22 -21.32 20.55
C PRO A 132 -16.08 -20.91 21.50
N THR A 133 -14.84 -20.96 21.04
CA THR A 133 -13.71 -20.38 21.78
C THR A 133 -13.89 -18.85 21.80
N PRO A 134 -14.07 -18.21 22.97
CA PRO A 134 -14.30 -16.77 23.07
C PRO A 134 -13.10 -15.98 22.55
N GLY A 135 -13.36 -14.90 21.80
CA GLY A 135 -12.33 -13.97 21.32
C GLY A 135 -11.53 -13.36 22.47
N GLY A 136 -10.20 -13.41 22.34
CA GLY A 136 -9.27 -12.88 23.33
C GLY A 136 -9.28 -11.37 23.44
N VAL A 137 -9.06 -10.89 24.65
CA VAL A 137 -8.99 -9.45 24.99
C VAL A 137 -7.69 -8.88 24.42
N ASN A 138 -7.77 -7.93 23.49
CA ASN A 138 -6.56 -7.31 22.93
C ASN A 138 -5.96 -6.31 23.94
N PHE A 139 -4.75 -6.61 24.42
CA PHE A 139 -3.95 -5.71 25.26
C PHE A 139 -2.87 -5.02 24.42
N SER A 140 -2.63 -3.73 24.64
CA SER A 140 -1.54 -2.96 24.03
C SER A 140 -0.97 -1.95 25.04
N GLY A 141 0.35 -1.95 25.19
CA GLY A 141 1.05 -1.11 26.18
C GLY A 141 1.21 -1.76 27.55
N TYR A 142 1.55 -0.94 28.54
CA TYR A 142 1.81 -1.39 29.91
C TYR A 142 0.58 -1.22 30.79
N TYR A 143 0.35 -2.23 31.62
CA TYR A 143 -0.78 -2.29 32.53
C TYR A 143 -0.32 -2.49 33.96
N GLN A 144 -1.07 -1.90 34.87
CA GLN A 144 -1.07 -2.30 36.26
C GLN A 144 -2.15 -3.36 36.48
N VAL A 145 -1.84 -4.42 37.24
CA VAL A 145 -2.79 -5.50 37.53
C VAL A 145 -3.13 -5.46 39.01
N ARG A 146 -4.33 -4.97 39.34
CA ARG A 146 -4.78 -4.69 40.70
C ARG A 146 -5.71 -5.78 41.21
N ASN A 147 -5.51 -6.26 42.42
CA ASN A 147 -6.43 -7.23 43.02
C ASN A 147 -7.77 -6.57 43.41
N VAL A 148 -8.87 -7.29 43.25
CA VAL A 148 -10.21 -6.78 43.61
C VAL A 148 -10.50 -6.92 45.11
N GLY A 149 -10.05 -8.00 45.75
CA GLY A 149 -10.18 -8.22 47.21
C GLY A 149 -9.29 -7.32 48.05
N GLN A 150 -8.19 -6.85 47.48
CA GLN A 150 -7.27 -5.89 48.10
C GLN A 150 -7.07 -4.70 47.14
N SER A 151 -8.04 -3.79 47.11
CA SER A 151 -8.15 -2.70 46.12
C SER A 151 -7.00 -1.69 46.10
N SER A 152 -6.06 -1.75 47.05
CA SER A 152 -4.83 -0.95 47.06
C SER A 152 -3.59 -1.71 46.57
N MET A 153 -3.71 -3.01 46.27
CA MET A 153 -2.58 -3.92 46.02
C MET A 153 -2.54 -4.40 44.57
N TYR A 154 -1.32 -4.44 44.02
CA TYR A 154 -1.00 -4.68 42.61
C TYR A 154 0.04 -5.78 42.48
N LEU A 155 0.04 -6.49 41.35
CA LEU A 155 1.13 -7.40 40.98
C LEU A 155 2.42 -6.60 40.79
N ASP A 156 3.49 -7.01 41.47
CA ASP A 156 4.76 -6.31 41.47
C ASP A 156 5.93 -7.32 41.44
N GLY A 157 6.90 -7.07 40.56
CA GLY A 157 8.11 -7.89 40.43
C GLY A 157 9.23 -7.54 41.42
N MET A 158 9.03 -6.50 42.23
CA MET A 158 9.93 -5.90 43.21
C MET A 158 11.33 -5.55 42.70
N GLY A 159 11.45 -5.33 41.39
CA GLY A 159 12.73 -5.09 40.71
C GLY A 159 13.67 -6.30 40.71
N ARG A 160 13.18 -7.50 41.05
CA ARG A 160 14.00 -8.72 41.10
C ARG A 160 14.29 -9.23 39.68
N THR A 161 15.56 -9.48 39.38
CA THR A 161 16.05 -9.88 38.06
C THR A 161 16.43 -11.36 37.95
N ASP A 162 16.37 -12.11 39.04
CA ASP A 162 16.75 -13.52 39.07
C ASP A 162 15.59 -14.45 38.67
N ASN A 163 15.90 -15.47 37.86
CA ASN A 163 14.96 -16.54 37.55
C ASN A 163 14.55 -17.30 38.81
N GLY A 164 13.23 -17.43 39.02
CA GLY A 164 12.67 -18.13 40.18
C GLY A 164 12.36 -17.21 41.37
N ALA A 165 12.61 -15.90 41.22
CA ALA A 165 12.18 -14.91 42.20
C ALA A 165 10.65 -14.89 42.35
N ASN A 166 10.15 -14.81 43.58
CA ASN A 166 8.71 -14.75 43.82
C ASN A 166 8.08 -13.49 43.22
N LEU A 167 6.88 -13.66 42.66
CA LEU A 167 5.94 -12.59 42.33
C LEU A 167 5.22 -12.15 43.60
N SER A 168 5.08 -10.84 43.83
CA SER A 168 4.51 -10.33 45.07
C SER A 168 3.41 -9.29 44.83
N MET A 169 2.62 -9.05 45.87
CA MET A 169 1.67 -7.95 45.96
C MET A 169 2.38 -6.72 46.54
N TRP A 170 2.11 -5.55 45.98
CA TRP A 170 2.58 -4.27 46.52
C TRP A 170 1.53 -3.17 46.38
N ALA A 171 1.56 -2.18 47.26
CA ALA A 171 0.73 -0.99 47.15
C ALA A 171 0.97 -0.27 45.81
N ASN A 172 0.01 0.52 45.33
CA ASN A 172 0.18 1.26 44.08
C ASN A 172 1.49 2.08 44.09
N THR A 173 2.43 1.75 43.21
CA THR A 173 3.59 2.57 42.94
C THR A 173 3.60 2.94 41.46
N ASN A 174 4.13 4.11 41.12
CA ASN A 174 4.37 4.46 39.72
C ASN A 174 5.69 3.85 39.19
N HIS A 175 6.27 2.87 39.90
CA HIS A 175 7.51 2.24 39.50
C HIS A 175 7.26 1.18 38.43
N TYR A 176 8.20 1.08 37.48
CA TYR A 176 8.08 0.18 36.33
C TYR A 176 8.04 -1.31 36.70
N ASN A 177 8.48 -1.71 37.89
CA ASN A 177 8.35 -3.08 38.39
C ASN A 177 6.93 -3.50 38.77
N SER A 178 5.97 -2.57 38.78
CA SER A 178 4.53 -2.86 38.91
C SER A 178 3.78 -2.86 37.56
N HIS A 179 4.50 -2.64 36.45
CA HIS A 179 3.94 -2.51 35.12
C HIS A 179 4.19 -3.77 34.29
N TRP A 180 3.15 -4.29 33.65
CA TRP A 180 3.18 -5.56 32.92
C TRP A 180 2.73 -5.38 31.47
N GLU A 181 3.49 -5.95 30.55
CA GLU A 181 3.14 -6.09 29.14
C GLU A 181 2.50 -7.46 28.90
N PHE A 182 1.31 -7.50 28.32
CA PHE A 182 0.56 -8.72 28.04
C PHE A 182 0.83 -9.16 26.59
N ILE A 183 1.70 -10.15 26.41
CA ILE A 183 2.13 -10.67 25.11
C ILE A 183 1.25 -11.86 24.73
N ARG A 184 0.47 -11.74 23.66
CA ARG A 184 -0.44 -12.80 23.22
C ARG A 184 0.34 -13.96 22.61
N VAL A 185 0.10 -15.18 23.10
CA VAL A 185 0.73 -16.40 22.59
C VAL A 185 -0.17 -17.10 21.56
N SER A 186 -1.39 -17.46 21.97
CA SER A 186 -2.38 -18.14 21.11
C SER A 186 -3.75 -18.09 21.77
N GLY A 187 -4.83 -17.86 21.01
CA GLY A 187 -6.18 -17.79 21.58
C GLY A 187 -6.26 -16.72 22.67
N ASN A 188 -6.66 -17.11 23.90
CA ASN A 188 -6.76 -16.22 25.06
C ASN A 188 -5.57 -16.35 26.02
N TYR A 189 -4.49 -17.00 25.60
CA TYR A 189 -3.29 -17.20 26.40
C TYR A 189 -2.25 -16.10 26.16
N TYR A 190 -1.70 -15.57 27.25
CA TYR A 190 -0.74 -14.47 27.27
C TYR A 190 0.44 -14.80 28.17
N GLN A 191 1.60 -14.28 27.82
CA GLN A 191 2.73 -14.10 28.73
C GLN A 191 2.66 -12.68 29.32
N LEU A 192 2.97 -12.51 30.60
CA LEU A 192 2.94 -11.19 31.27
C LEU A 192 4.36 -10.79 31.64
N LYS A 193 4.95 -9.86 30.87
CA LYS A 193 6.34 -9.41 31.00
C LYS A 193 6.43 -8.19 31.91
N ASN A 194 7.28 -8.23 32.92
CA ASN A 194 7.54 -7.09 33.78
C ASN A 194 8.34 -6.02 33.00
N ARG A 195 7.90 -4.76 33.04
CA ARG A 195 8.55 -3.65 32.32
C ARG A 195 9.95 -3.36 32.84
N SER A 196 10.19 -3.48 34.15
CA SER A 196 11.47 -3.13 34.74
C SER A 196 12.52 -4.22 34.58
N THR A 197 12.13 -5.49 34.66
CA THR A 197 13.07 -6.62 34.74
C THR A 197 13.10 -7.48 33.49
N GLY A 198 12.05 -7.40 32.65
CA GLY A 198 11.90 -8.23 31.45
C GLY A 198 11.52 -9.69 31.72
N LEU A 199 11.35 -10.09 32.99
CA LEU A 199 10.91 -11.43 33.38
C LEU A 199 9.39 -11.59 33.28
N PHE A 200 8.93 -12.82 33.13
CA PHE A 200 7.54 -13.19 32.92
C PHE A 200 6.94 -13.85 34.15
N ILE A 201 5.65 -13.58 34.42
CA ILE A 201 4.92 -14.32 35.46
C ILE A 201 4.87 -15.80 35.10
N ASP A 202 5.34 -16.66 36.01
CA ASP A 202 5.53 -18.09 35.77
C ASP A 202 5.07 -18.93 36.98
N GLY A 203 4.41 -20.05 36.73
CA GLY A 203 4.04 -21.04 37.77
C GLY A 203 5.22 -21.87 38.31
N MET A 204 6.42 -21.69 37.76
CA MET A 204 7.69 -22.37 38.05
C MET A 204 7.62 -23.90 38.01
N GLY A 205 6.76 -24.46 37.14
CA GLY A 205 6.50 -25.89 37.06
C GLY A 205 5.81 -26.50 38.30
N ARG A 206 5.36 -25.67 39.25
CA ARG A 206 4.69 -26.12 40.48
C ARG A 206 3.23 -26.42 40.18
N THR A 207 2.74 -27.57 40.64
CA THR A 207 1.39 -28.07 40.28
C THR A 207 0.41 -28.08 41.45
N SER A 208 0.86 -27.81 42.68
CA SER A 208 0.02 -27.82 43.88
C SER A 208 -0.74 -26.51 44.07
N SER A 209 -2.03 -26.61 44.41
CA SER A 209 -2.84 -25.44 44.78
C SER A 209 -2.30 -24.77 46.04
N GLY A 210 -1.98 -23.48 45.96
CA GLY A 210 -1.35 -22.69 47.00
C GLY A 210 0.16 -22.47 46.80
N SER A 211 0.75 -23.03 45.74
CA SER A 211 2.15 -22.76 45.39
C SER A 211 2.37 -21.32 44.94
N VAL A 212 3.48 -20.73 45.37
CA VAL A 212 3.91 -19.38 44.98
C VAL A 212 4.24 -19.32 43.49
N CYS A 213 3.71 -18.30 42.81
CA CYS A 213 4.08 -17.92 41.45
C CYS A 213 5.35 -17.07 41.48
N GLY A 214 6.17 -17.21 40.45
CA GLY A 214 7.45 -16.53 40.35
C GLY A 214 7.57 -15.73 39.07
N GLN A 215 8.77 -15.24 38.84
CA GLN A 215 9.19 -14.58 37.61
C GLN A 215 10.33 -15.37 36.98
N TRP A 216 10.30 -15.51 35.65
CA TRP A 216 11.32 -16.24 34.91
C TRP A 216 11.56 -15.62 33.54
N ALA A 217 12.74 -15.83 32.96
CA ALA A 217 13.08 -15.42 31.60
C ALA A 217 12.14 -16.09 30.57
N ASP A 218 12.11 -15.57 29.34
CA ASP A 218 11.25 -16.13 28.30
C ASP A 218 11.68 -17.55 27.94
N THR A 219 10.89 -18.54 28.37
CA THR A 219 11.13 -19.95 28.06
C THR A 219 10.08 -20.52 27.12
N ASN A 220 9.05 -19.73 26.78
CA ASN A 220 7.87 -20.13 26.02
C ASN A 220 7.20 -21.45 26.49
N HIS A 221 7.39 -21.85 27.75
CA HIS A 221 6.76 -23.04 28.32
C HIS A 221 5.31 -22.74 28.76
N TYR A 222 4.45 -23.76 28.78
CA TYR A 222 3.03 -23.57 29.14
C TYR A 222 2.80 -23.07 30.58
N ASN A 223 3.78 -23.20 31.49
CA ASN A 223 3.71 -22.64 32.84
C ASN A 223 3.94 -21.12 32.91
N SER A 224 4.37 -20.47 31.82
CA SER A 224 4.40 -19.01 31.69
C SER A 224 3.22 -18.45 30.87
N HIS A 225 2.32 -19.31 30.38
CA HIS A 225 1.16 -18.91 29.58
C HIS A 225 -0.08 -18.83 30.48
N TRP A 226 -0.72 -17.67 30.51
CA TRP A 226 -1.89 -17.37 31.33
C TRP A 226 -3.08 -17.05 30.43
N GLU A 227 -4.14 -17.83 30.56
CA GLU A 227 -5.42 -17.52 29.96
C GLU A 227 -6.06 -16.34 30.68
N ILE A 228 -6.40 -15.29 29.94
CA ILE A 228 -7.11 -14.13 30.48
C ILE A 228 -8.61 -14.34 30.26
N ILE A 229 -9.33 -14.53 31.37
CA ILE A 229 -10.74 -14.91 31.36
C ILE A 229 -11.57 -13.73 31.90
N PRO A 230 -12.44 -13.11 31.08
CA PRO A 230 -13.40 -12.12 31.57
C PRO A 230 -14.32 -12.70 32.65
N ASP A 231 -14.53 -11.95 33.73
CA ASP A 231 -15.42 -12.29 34.86
C ASP A 231 -16.17 -11.03 35.32
N GLY A 232 -17.26 -10.70 34.61
CA GLY A 232 -17.98 -9.44 34.77
C GLY A 232 -17.12 -8.24 34.34
N SER A 233 -16.96 -7.25 35.23
CA SER A 233 -16.08 -6.10 35.02
C SER A 233 -14.61 -6.37 35.38
N TYR A 234 -14.25 -7.61 35.73
CA TYR A 234 -12.91 -8.02 36.16
C TYR A 234 -12.36 -9.15 35.29
N TYR A 235 -11.13 -9.57 35.59
CA TYR A 235 -10.45 -10.68 34.92
C TYR A 235 -9.96 -11.72 35.91
N ARG A 236 -9.89 -12.97 35.45
CA ARG A 236 -9.20 -14.07 36.12
C ARG A 236 -8.08 -14.58 35.21
N LEU A 237 -6.95 -14.94 35.80
CA LEU A 237 -5.77 -15.41 35.05
C LEU A 237 -5.53 -16.87 35.37
N ARG A 238 -5.67 -17.76 34.39
CA ARG A 238 -5.52 -19.22 34.56
C ARG A 238 -4.26 -19.72 33.88
N ASN A 239 -3.39 -20.39 34.63
CA ASN A 239 -2.17 -20.97 34.07
C ASN A 239 -2.50 -22.10 33.08
N ARG A 240 -1.88 -22.10 31.91
CA ARG A 240 -2.13 -23.09 30.85
C ARG A 240 -1.65 -24.50 31.23
N SER A 241 -0.56 -24.60 31.98
CA SER A 241 0.02 -25.90 32.36
C SER A 241 -0.80 -26.58 33.47
N THR A 242 -1.22 -25.82 34.48
CA THR A 242 -1.83 -26.40 35.70
C THR A 242 -3.35 -26.22 35.78
N GLY A 243 -3.92 -25.27 35.04
CA GLY A 243 -5.32 -24.87 35.18
C GLY A 243 -5.62 -24.11 36.48
N LEU A 244 -4.62 -23.80 37.31
CA LEU A 244 -4.75 -23.01 38.53
C LEU A 244 -4.80 -21.51 38.23
N TYR A 245 -5.47 -20.76 39.11
CA TYR A 245 -5.71 -19.32 38.96
C TYR A 245 -4.75 -18.50 39.80
N LEU A 246 -4.29 -17.37 39.25
CA LEU A 246 -3.50 -16.38 39.96
C LEU A 246 -4.33 -15.77 41.11
N ASP A 247 -3.76 -15.78 42.32
CA ASP A 247 -4.48 -15.55 43.57
C ASP A 247 -3.61 -14.73 44.54
N SER A 248 -4.16 -13.65 45.10
CA SER A 248 -3.45 -12.79 46.08
C SER A 248 -3.25 -13.44 47.46
N ASN A 249 -3.77 -14.66 47.65
CA ASN A 249 -3.74 -15.41 48.90
C ASN A 249 -4.44 -14.68 50.07
N GLY A 250 -5.33 -13.73 49.77
CA GLY A 250 -6.01 -12.90 50.76
C GLY A 250 -5.11 -11.91 51.50
N GLN A 251 -3.83 -11.79 51.11
CA GLN A 251 -2.84 -10.98 51.81
C GLN A 251 -2.84 -9.53 51.30
N ASN A 252 -2.68 -8.56 52.21
CA ASN A 252 -2.76 -7.13 51.91
C ASN A 252 -1.52 -6.33 52.35
N SER A 253 -0.39 -7.01 52.58
CA SER A 253 0.89 -6.39 52.94
C SER A 253 1.85 -6.35 51.75
N ASN A 254 2.64 -5.28 51.66
CA ASN A 254 3.73 -5.17 50.69
C ASN A 254 4.70 -6.35 50.80
N GLY A 255 5.00 -7.00 49.68
CA GLY A 255 5.90 -8.13 49.61
C GLY A 255 5.26 -9.49 49.89
N ALA A 256 3.93 -9.55 50.11
CA ALA A 256 3.22 -10.82 50.21
C ALA A 256 3.26 -11.57 48.88
N ASP A 257 3.55 -12.87 48.91
CA ASP A 257 3.64 -13.69 47.71
C ASP A 257 2.29 -13.90 47.02
N VAL A 258 2.31 -13.83 45.69
CA VAL A 258 1.18 -14.22 44.84
C VAL A 258 1.28 -15.72 44.56
N VAL A 259 0.17 -16.43 44.66
CA VAL A 259 0.12 -17.88 44.50
C VAL A 259 -0.76 -18.27 43.32
N GLN A 260 -0.71 -19.55 42.93
CA GLN A 260 -1.70 -20.18 42.06
C GLN A 260 -2.56 -21.16 42.84
N ARG A 261 -3.90 -21.08 42.72
CA ARG A 261 -4.86 -21.90 43.48
C ARG A 261 -5.98 -22.45 42.62
N SER A 262 -6.67 -23.48 43.13
CA SER A 262 -7.90 -24.00 42.53
C SER A 262 -8.92 -22.87 42.32
N GLY A 263 -9.64 -22.86 41.19
CA GLY A 263 -10.59 -21.80 40.86
C GLY A 263 -11.74 -21.66 41.86
N ARG A 264 -11.98 -20.43 42.32
CA ARG A 264 -13.09 -20.04 43.21
C ARG A 264 -13.67 -18.70 42.72
N SER A 265 -14.86 -18.33 43.20
CA SER A 265 -15.47 -17.02 42.90
C SER A 265 -15.05 -15.93 43.89
N SER A 266 -13.93 -16.10 44.61
CA SER A 266 -13.46 -15.11 45.58
C SER A 266 -12.85 -13.90 44.89
N THR A 267 -12.84 -12.78 45.60
CA THR A 267 -12.24 -11.53 45.13
C THR A 267 -10.71 -11.61 45.01
N ASP A 268 -10.07 -12.56 45.69
CA ASP A 268 -8.61 -12.77 45.66
C ASP A 268 -8.12 -13.31 44.30
N GLN A 269 -9.00 -13.92 43.50
CA GLN A 269 -8.69 -14.40 42.14
C GLN A 269 -9.17 -13.46 41.03
N ARG A 270 -9.71 -12.29 41.39
CA ARG A 270 -10.23 -11.29 40.47
C ARG A 270 -9.29 -10.10 40.39
N TRP A 271 -9.02 -9.68 39.16
CA TRP A 271 -8.01 -8.67 38.86
C TRP A 271 -8.61 -7.58 37.97
N THR A 272 -8.31 -6.33 38.30
CA THR A 272 -8.53 -5.18 37.42
C THR A 272 -7.26 -4.97 36.62
N ILE A 273 -7.35 -4.94 35.29
CA ILE A 273 -6.22 -4.62 34.42
C ILE A 273 -6.36 -3.14 34.01
N ILE A 274 -5.48 -2.29 34.53
CA ILE A 274 -5.55 -0.84 34.44
C ILE A 274 -4.52 -0.36 33.42
N SER A 275 -4.99 0.28 32.35
CA SER A 275 -4.10 0.87 31.34
C SER A 275 -3.41 2.10 31.92
N MET A 276 -2.08 2.14 31.84
CA MET A 276 -1.27 3.25 32.33
C MET A 276 -1.01 4.29 31.24
N GLY A 277 -2.03 4.64 30.43
CA GLY A 277 -1.93 5.58 29.31
C GLY A 277 -0.95 6.73 29.58
N GLY A 278 -0.05 7.02 28.64
CA GLY A 278 1.11 7.89 28.87
C GLY A 278 0.71 9.26 29.45
N ALA A 279 1.16 9.55 30.67
CA ALA A 279 0.74 10.72 31.43
C ALA A 279 1.36 12.03 30.91
N ALA A 280 0.53 13.08 30.83
CA ALA A 280 0.91 14.47 30.63
C ALA A 280 1.07 15.21 31.98
N THR A 281 2.06 16.09 32.10
CA THR A 281 2.23 17.05 33.22
C THR A 281 1.69 18.45 32.86
N PRO A 282 1.18 19.23 33.84
CA PRO A 282 0.34 20.41 33.62
C PRO A 282 1.10 21.73 33.43
N THR A 283 0.42 22.68 32.78
CA THR A 283 0.85 24.04 32.37
C THR A 283 0.86 25.06 33.53
N PRO A 284 1.71 26.10 33.44
CA PRO A 284 1.27 27.48 33.71
C PRO A 284 1.59 28.45 32.54
N GLY A 285 0.76 29.49 32.40
CA GLY A 285 0.69 30.41 31.24
C GLY A 285 1.72 31.56 31.18
N PRO A 286 1.42 32.70 30.50
CA PRO A 286 2.09 33.07 29.25
C PRO A 286 2.96 34.34 29.33
N THR A 287 4.12 34.37 28.65
CA THR A 287 4.80 35.59 28.10
C THR A 287 5.91 35.20 27.08
N PRO A 288 6.32 36.05 26.12
CA PRO A 288 6.79 35.61 24.81
C PRO A 288 8.31 35.71 24.54
N THR A 289 8.76 34.87 23.59
CA THR A 289 9.89 34.96 22.62
C THR A 289 11.20 34.16 22.81
N LYS A 290 11.68 33.66 21.64
CA LYS A 290 12.90 32.93 21.20
C LYS A 290 12.91 31.38 21.21
N PRO A 291 13.59 30.74 20.22
CA PRO A 291 13.25 29.44 19.67
C PRO A 291 13.70 28.32 20.61
N GLN A 292 12.77 27.47 20.99
CA GLN A 292 13.05 26.33 21.86
C GLN A 292 13.50 25.15 20.99
N SER A 293 14.65 24.57 21.34
CA SER A 293 15.12 23.29 20.82
C SER A 293 14.03 22.22 20.97
N THR A 294 13.71 21.55 19.87
CA THR A 294 12.67 20.52 19.78
C THR A 294 13.06 19.24 20.52
N PRO A 295 12.09 18.53 21.14
CA PRO A 295 12.34 17.22 21.70
C PRO A 295 12.57 16.22 20.55
N THR A 296 13.61 15.40 20.68
CA THR A 296 13.88 14.29 19.78
C THR A 296 12.71 13.29 19.86
N PRO A 297 12.12 12.85 18.72
CA PRO A 297 11.13 11.79 18.75
C PRO A 297 11.77 10.50 19.29
N PRO A 298 11.00 9.60 19.93
CA PRO A 298 11.51 8.30 20.30
C PRO A 298 12.01 7.58 19.03
N PRO A 299 13.17 6.91 19.06
CA PRO A 299 13.62 6.12 17.93
C PRO A 299 12.57 5.06 17.59
N SER A 300 12.34 4.84 16.29
CA SER A 300 11.55 3.71 15.79
C SER A 300 12.07 2.44 16.47
N SER A 301 11.22 1.80 17.27
CA SER A 301 11.53 0.53 17.93
C SER A 301 11.37 -0.66 16.98
N THR A 302 10.92 -0.40 15.74
CA THR A 302 10.73 -1.42 14.71
C THR A 302 12.05 -1.56 13.95
N PRO A 303 12.64 -2.77 13.87
CA PRO A 303 13.80 -2.97 13.02
C PRO A 303 13.50 -2.50 11.59
N ALA A 304 14.49 -1.86 10.95
CA ALA A 304 14.37 -1.46 9.56
C ALA A 304 13.93 -2.66 8.71
N ALA A 305 13.00 -2.45 7.79
CA ALA A 305 12.58 -3.45 6.84
C ALA A 305 13.82 -3.92 6.04
N THR A 306 14.06 -5.24 6.06
CA THR A 306 15.12 -5.86 5.26
C THR A 306 14.49 -6.44 4.01
N GLY A 307 14.77 -5.87 2.83
CA GLY A 307 14.25 -6.38 1.57
C GLY A 307 14.18 -5.29 0.51
N LYS A 308 13.85 -5.69 -0.72
CA LYS A 308 13.69 -4.80 -1.86
C LYS A 308 12.20 -4.50 -2.08
N ARG A 309 11.89 -3.33 -2.61
CA ARG A 309 10.51 -3.01 -3.00
C ARG A 309 10.14 -3.71 -4.31
N GLN A 310 8.93 -4.28 -4.35
CA GLN A 310 8.27 -4.66 -5.60
C GLN A 310 8.18 -3.45 -6.52
N MET A 311 8.56 -3.56 -7.78
CA MET A 311 8.26 -2.57 -8.82
C MET A 311 7.90 -3.27 -10.13
N GLU A 312 7.25 -2.53 -11.03
CA GLU A 312 6.75 -3.04 -12.30
C GLU A 312 7.89 -3.47 -13.24
N ASN A 313 7.70 -4.57 -13.95
CA ASN A 313 8.64 -5.07 -14.96
C ASN A 313 8.52 -4.31 -16.28
N LEU A 314 9.03 -3.07 -16.29
CA LEU A 314 8.86 -2.18 -17.43
C LEU A 314 9.73 -2.56 -18.63
N ASP A 315 9.15 -2.41 -19.83
CA ASP A 315 9.87 -2.49 -21.09
C ASP A 315 10.81 -1.29 -21.27
N ARG A 316 11.53 -1.26 -22.39
CA ARG A 316 12.50 -0.20 -22.66
C ARG A 316 11.87 1.19 -22.86
N GLY A 317 10.55 1.28 -23.05
CA GLY A 317 9.82 2.53 -23.24
C GLY A 317 10.32 3.36 -24.41
N VAL A 318 10.85 2.75 -25.47
CA VAL A 318 11.47 3.52 -26.57
C VAL A 318 10.42 4.42 -27.21
N VAL A 319 10.73 5.71 -27.32
CA VAL A 319 9.92 6.67 -28.07
C VAL A 319 10.79 7.37 -29.11
N ALA A 320 10.25 7.55 -30.32
CA ALA A 320 10.94 8.18 -31.43
C ALA A 320 10.06 9.27 -32.03
N VAL A 321 10.55 10.51 -32.07
CA VAL A 321 9.79 11.69 -32.48
C VAL A 321 10.54 12.44 -33.58
N LYS A 322 9.83 12.79 -34.65
CA LYS A 322 10.41 13.61 -35.72
C LYS A 322 10.73 15.01 -35.18
N VAL A 323 11.96 15.46 -35.40
CA VAL A 323 12.43 16.83 -35.13
C VAL A 323 12.95 17.47 -36.42
N SER A 324 13.28 18.77 -36.41
CA SER A 324 13.76 19.47 -37.62
C SER A 324 14.99 18.80 -38.25
N ASN A 325 15.97 18.41 -37.44
CA ASN A 325 17.26 17.91 -37.89
C ASN A 325 17.41 16.37 -37.83
N GLY A 326 16.30 15.62 -37.76
CA GLY A 326 16.37 14.15 -37.70
C GLY A 326 15.20 13.54 -36.94
N VAL A 327 15.49 12.49 -36.18
CA VAL A 327 14.57 11.85 -35.23
C VAL A 327 15.22 11.87 -33.85
N PHE A 328 14.52 12.43 -32.88
CA PHE A 328 14.87 12.33 -31.46
C PHE A 328 14.36 10.98 -30.95
N VAL A 329 15.21 10.21 -30.29
CA VAL A 329 14.86 8.92 -29.68
C VAL A 329 15.27 8.95 -28.21
N SER A 330 14.39 8.57 -27.30
CA SER A 330 14.70 8.37 -25.89
C SER A 330 14.18 7.02 -25.40
N TRP A 331 14.75 6.54 -24.30
CA TRP A 331 14.41 5.25 -23.69
C TRP A 331 14.75 5.21 -22.21
N ARG A 332 14.16 4.25 -21.49
CA ARG A 332 14.32 4.13 -20.04
C ARG A 332 15.70 3.60 -19.71
N MET A 333 16.30 4.11 -18.63
CA MET A 333 17.28 3.36 -17.85
C MET A 333 16.52 2.64 -16.73
N LEU A 334 16.53 1.31 -16.73
CA LEU A 334 15.70 0.51 -15.82
C LEU A 334 16.41 0.32 -14.47
N GLY A 335 15.67 0.29 -13.36
CA GLY A 335 16.24 0.26 -12.00
C GLY A 335 17.04 -1.01 -11.69
N HIS A 336 16.77 -2.09 -12.42
CA HIS A 336 17.53 -3.33 -12.33
C HIS A 336 18.84 -3.32 -13.15
N GLU A 337 19.08 -2.30 -13.97
CA GLU A 337 20.34 -2.18 -14.73
C GLU A 337 21.44 -1.61 -13.84
N PRO A 338 22.71 -1.98 -14.08
CA PRO A 338 23.83 -1.38 -13.36
C PRO A 338 24.07 0.07 -13.83
N SER A 339 24.63 0.89 -12.96
CA SER A 339 24.89 2.31 -13.24
C SER A 339 25.85 2.55 -14.41
N ASN A 340 26.65 1.55 -14.79
CA ASN A 340 27.58 1.59 -15.91
C ASN A 340 27.04 0.96 -17.20
N VAL A 341 25.75 0.62 -17.29
CA VAL A 341 25.10 0.14 -18.52
C VAL A 341 25.34 1.12 -19.67
N ALA A 342 25.52 0.59 -20.88
CA ALA A 342 25.60 1.35 -22.12
C ALA A 342 24.54 0.87 -23.12
N TYR A 343 24.33 1.60 -24.21
CA TYR A 343 23.30 1.26 -25.18
C TYR A 343 23.79 1.34 -26.62
N ASN A 344 23.23 0.50 -27.49
CA ASN A 344 23.26 0.70 -28.93
C ASN A 344 21.86 1.00 -29.44
N LEU A 345 21.76 1.98 -30.33
CA LEU A 345 20.54 2.37 -31.00
C LEU A 345 20.56 1.83 -32.43
N TYR A 346 19.45 1.24 -32.86
CA TYR A 346 19.27 0.69 -34.20
C TYR A 346 18.12 1.39 -34.91
N ARG A 347 18.37 1.83 -36.14
CA ARG A 347 17.34 2.24 -37.10
C ARG A 347 17.11 1.09 -38.08
N GLY A 348 15.98 0.40 -37.96
CA GLY A 348 15.80 -0.91 -38.60
C GLY A 348 16.89 -1.88 -38.16
N SER A 349 17.65 -2.43 -39.10
CA SER A 349 18.82 -3.29 -38.81
C SER A 349 20.14 -2.54 -38.68
N THR A 350 20.16 -1.22 -38.92
CA THR A 350 21.39 -0.42 -38.93
C THR A 350 21.65 0.19 -37.56
N LYS A 351 22.77 -0.17 -36.93
CA LYS A 351 23.27 0.51 -35.73
C LYS A 351 23.67 1.95 -36.07
N VAL A 352 23.13 2.95 -35.36
CA VAL A 352 23.32 4.38 -35.70
C VAL A 352 24.45 5.06 -34.93
N ASN A 353 24.82 4.54 -33.76
CA ASN A 353 25.91 5.06 -32.95
C ASN A 353 27.24 4.33 -33.24
N SER A 354 28.34 5.06 -33.38
CA SER A 354 29.67 4.49 -33.69
C SER A 354 30.35 3.84 -32.47
N SER A 355 30.00 4.28 -31.26
CA SER A 355 30.44 3.72 -29.97
C SER A 355 29.24 3.58 -29.04
N PRO A 356 29.23 2.62 -28.10
CA PRO A 356 28.16 2.49 -27.10
C PRO A 356 27.82 3.80 -26.41
N ILE A 357 26.52 4.11 -26.30
CA ILE A 357 25.99 5.31 -25.67
C ILE A 357 26.07 5.11 -24.14
N THR A 358 26.94 5.86 -23.49
CA THR A 358 27.16 5.83 -22.03
C THR A 358 26.70 7.12 -21.32
N GLY A 359 26.28 8.13 -22.08
CA GLY A 359 25.71 9.38 -21.56
C GLY A 359 24.22 9.23 -21.25
N ALA A 360 23.42 10.23 -21.62
CA ALA A 360 21.97 10.19 -21.50
C ALA A 360 21.33 9.04 -22.30
N THR A 361 20.13 8.63 -21.90
CA THR A 361 19.30 7.66 -22.63
C THR A 361 18.42 8.34 -23.68
N ASN A 362 19.04 9.25 -24.44
CA ASN A 362 18.47 9.87 -25.63
C ASN A 362 19.51 9.94 -26.76
N TYR A 363 19.04 10.18 -27.98
CA TYR A 363 19.87 10.32 -29.16
C TYR A 363 19.13 11.06 -30.28
N VAL A 364 19.85 11.86 -31.07
CA VAL A 364 19.30 12.45 -32.31
C VAL A 364 19.94 11.78 -33.51
N ASP A 365 19.16 10.97 -34.22
CA ASP A 365 19.57 10.37 -35.49
C ASP A 365 19.24 11.32 -36.65
N THR A 366 20.27 11.97 -37.18
CA THR A 366 20.15 12.98 -38.24
C THR A 366 19.73 12.40 -39.59
N ALA A 367 19.89 11.10 -39.80
CA ALA A 367 19.46 10.41 -41.01
C ALA A 367 18.07 9.75 -40.87
N GLY A 368 17.45 9.86 -39.68
CA GLY A 368 16.12 9.36 -39.38
C GLY A 368 15.00 10.10 -40.11
N THR A 369 13.96 9.37 -40.49
CA THR A 369 12.74 9.87 -41.15
C THR A 369 11.48 9.36 -40.44
N THR A 370 10.31 9.88 -40.79
CA THR A 370 9.02 9.37 -40.30
C THR A 370 8.71 7.93 -40.72
N SER A 371 9.40 7.40 -41.72
CA SER A 371 9.28 5.99 -42.14
C SER A 371 10.28 5.06 -41.44
N SER A 372 11.12 5.60 -40.56
CA SER A 372 12.10 4.82 -39.81
C SER A 372 11.45 4.07 -38.65
N THR A 373 12.10 3.01 -38.20
CA THR A 373 11.76 2.32 -36.94
C THR A 373 13.00 2.22 -36.08
N TYR A 374 12.84 2.26 -34.75
CA TYR A 374 13.94 2.26 -33.81
C TYR A 374 13.82 1.15 -32.76
N SER A 375 14.95 0.53 -32.41
CA SER A 375 15.06 -0.37 -31.26
C SER A 375 16.37 -0.11 -30.52
N VAL A 376 16.39 -0.42 -29.23
CA VAL A 376 17.55 -0.21 -28.34
C VAL A 376 18.03 -1.55 -27.81
N ARG A 377 19.35 -1.71 -27.71
CA ARG A 377 19.99 -2.87 -27.06
C ARG A 377 20.83 -2.38 -25.90
N ALA A 378 20.60 -2.94 -24.71
CA ALA A 378 21.45 -2.70 -23.55
C ALA A 378 22.78 -3.45 -23.71
N ILE A 379 23.85 -2.87 -23.18
CA ILE A 379 25.18 -3.46 -23.09
C ILE A 379 25.57 -3.49 -21.62
N ILE A 380 25.67 -4.69 -21.07
CA ILE A 380 26.01 -4.92 -19.67
C ILE A 380 27.27 -5.78 -19.64
N ASN A 381 28.31 -5.31 -18.95
CA ASN A 381 29.60 -5.99 -18.86
C ASN A 381 30.21 -6.36 -20.24
N GLY A 382 30.02 -5.48 -21.23
CA GLY A 382 30.51 -5.67 -22.60
C GLY A 382 29.68 -6.60 -23.48
N VAL A 383 28.61 -7.20 -22.95
CA VAL A 383 27.69 -8.06 -23.69
C VAL A 383 26.47 -7.26 -24.14
N GLU A 384 26.17 -7.28 -25.43
CA GLU A 384 24.94 -6.68 -25.99
C GLU A 384 23.77 -7.66 -25.83
N TYR A 385 22.68 -7.20 -25.22
CA TYR A 385 21.47 -7.97 -24.96
C TYR A 385 20.45 -7.83 -26.10
N ALA A 386 19.33 -8.56 -25.97
CA ALA A 386 18.24 -8.54 -26.95
C ALA A 386 17.74 -7.11 -27.24
N ALA A 387 17.27 -6.91 -28.48
CA ALA A 387 16.64 -5.66 -28.87
C ALA A 387 15.31 -5.47 -28.15
N SER A 388 15.02 -4.24 -27.75
CA SER A 388 13.67 -3.82 -27.43
C SER A 388 12.73 -4.07 -28.63
N PRO A 389 11.41 -4.09 -28.42
CA PRO A 389 10.45 -3.94 -29.50
C PRO A 389 10.80 -2.71 -30.36
N ALA A 390 10.59 -2.83 -31.67
CA ALA A 390 10.82 -1.73 -32.60
C ALA A 390 9.63 -0.77 -32.56
N VAL A 391 9.90 0.54 -32.52
CA VAL A 391 8.88 1.59 -32.49
C VAL A 391 8.92 2.46 -33.74
N SER A 392 7.75 2.93 -34.16
CA SER A 392 7.59 3.86 -35.27
C SER A 392 7.80 5.30 -34.83
N VAL A 393 8.20 6.16 -35.77
CA VAL A 393 8.44 7.60 -35.49
C VAL A 393 7.13 8.38 -35.47
N TRP A 394 6.90 9.12 -34.38
CA TRP A 394 5.79 10.06 -34.27
C TRP A 394 6.06 11.32 -35.11
N GLY A 395 5.07 11.75 -35.90
CA GLY A 395 5.17 12.96 -36.71
C GLY A 395 5.03 14.26 -35.92
N SER A 396 4.60 14.18 -34.66
CA SER A 396 4.50 15.29 -33.71
C SER A 396 5.03 14.81 -32.36
N ASN A 397 5.37 15.74 -31.47
CA ASN A 397 5.84 15.41 -30.12
C ASN A 397 4.71 14.97 -29.17
N TYR A 398 3.61 14.48 -29.73
CA TYR A 398 2.56 13.83 -28.97
C TYR A 398 2.02 12.61 -29.71
N LEU A 399 1.65 11.60 -28.93
CA LEU A 399 0.84 10.47 -29.36
C LEU A 399 -0.63 10.76 -29.07
N GLN A 400 -1.52 10.43 -30.02
CA GLN A 400 -2.95 10.66 -29.89
C GLN A 400 -3.69 9.34 -29.67
N ILE A 401 -4.36 9.21 -28.52
CA ILE A 401 -5.13 8.02 -28.12
C ILE A 401 -6.61 8.29 -28.38
N PRO A 402 -7.27 7.62 -29.34
CA PRO A 402 -8.70 7.77 -29.58
C PRO A 402 -9.52 7.28 -28.38
N LEU A 403 -10.41 8.15 -27.90
CA LEU A 403 -11.33 7.87 -26.80
C LEU A 403 -12.74 7.59 -27.32
N GLN A 404 -13.47 6.77 -26.56
CA GLN A 404 -14.83 6.38 -26.85
C GLN A 404 -15.76 7.12 -25.86
N VAL A 405 -16.01 8.40 -26.17
CA VAL A 405 -16.76 9.31 -25.29
C VAL A 405 -18.10 8.67 -24.86
N PRO A 406 -18.38 8.51 -23.55
CA PRO A 406 -19.68 8.06 -23.08
C PRO A 406 -20.79 8.99 -23.57
N ALA A 407 -21.95 8.40 -23.90
CA ALA A 407 -23.12 9.19 -24.22
C ALA A 407 -23.53 10.05 -23.01
N GLY A 408 -23.92 11.30 -23.25
CA GLY A 408 -24.54 12.14 -22.23
C GLY A 408 -25.88 11.59 -21.76
N GLY A 409 -26.46 12.22 -20.74
CA GLY A 409 -27.72 11.76 -20.16
C GLY A 409 -28.55 12.89 -19.56
N THR A 410 -29.62 12.50 -18.88
CA THR A 410 -30.51 13.41 -18.15
C THR A 410 -30.70 12.86 -16.74
N THR A 411 -30.48 13.68 -15.72
CA THR A 411 -30.71 13.32 -14.31
C THR A 411 -32.21 13.26 -13.97
N PRO A 412 -32.60 12.68 -12.82
CA PRO A 412 -34.01 12.56 -12.42
C PRO A 412 -34.78 13.90 -12.33
N ASP A 413 -34.09 15.00 -12.09
CA ASP A 413 -34.63 16.37 -12.07
C ASP A 413 -34.66 17.05 -13.46
N GLY A 414 -34.38 16.32 -14.53
CA GLY A 414 -34.46 16.80 -15.91
C GLY A 414 -33.22 17.55 -16.41
N VAL A 415 -32.13 17.61 -15.64
CA VAL A 415 -30.90 18.29 -16.05
C VAL A 415 -30.09 17.41 -17.01
N LYS A 416 -29.82 17.93 -18.21
CA LYS A 416 -28.98 17.27 -19.20
C LYS A 416 -27.49 17.44 -18.86
N TYR A 417 -26.68 16.44 -19.17
CA TYR A 417 -25.23 16.48 -18.99
C TYR A 417 -24.50 15.76 -20.13
N THR A 418 -23.25 16.15 -20.35
CA THR A 418 -22.29 15.51 -21.27
C THR A 418 -21.08 14.99 -20.49
N TYR A 419 -20.10 14.40 -21.17
CA TYR A 419 -18.87 13.90 -20.54
C TYR A 419 -17.62 14.58 -21.10
N SER A 420 -16.64 14.75 -20.23
CA SER A 420 -15.25 15.03 -20.59
C SER A 420 -14.31 14.03 -19.95
N ALA A 421 -13.23 13.66 -20.65
CA ALA A 421 -12.14 12.91 -20.04
C ALA A 421 -11.52 13.75 -18.92
N ASN A 422 -11.12 13.13 -17.83
CA ASN A 422 -10.72 13.83 -16.61
C ASN A 422 -9.42 13.23 -16.07
N ASP A 423 -9.27 13.08 -14.75
CA ASP A 423 -8.08 12.52 -14.14
C ASP A 423 -7.78 11.11 -14.67
N CYS A 424 -6.49 10.82 -14.85
CA CYS A 424 -6.00 9.53 -15.28
C CYS A 424 -5.01 8.96 -14.25
N SER A 425 -4.80 7.65 -14.33
CA SER A 425 -3.68 6.94 -13.69
C SER A 425 -3.16 5.89 -14.67
N VAL A 426 -2.06 5.22 -14.32
CA VAL A 426 -1.39 4.24 -15.18
C VAL A 426 -1.00 2.99 -14.40
N GLY A 427 -0.98 1.87 -15.11
CA GLY A 427 -0.48 0.58 -14.66
C GLY A 427 -0.28 -0.33 -15.86
N ASP A 428 0.61 -1.30 -15.74
CA ASP A 428 0.74 -2.38 -16.72
C ASP A 428 -0.40 -3.36 -16.47
N LEU A 429 -1.48 -3.28 -17.23
CA LEU A 429 -2.72 -3.98 -16.90
C LEU A 429 -2.77 -5.42 -17.44
N ASP A 430 -1.83 -5.78 -18.31
CA ASP A 430 -1.76 -7.10 -18.96
C ASP A 430 -0.36 -7.75 -18.95
N GLY A 431 0.58 -7.17 -18.19
CA GLY A 431 1.89 -7.74 -17.88
C GLY A 431 2.89 -7.68 -19.02
N ASP A 432 2.68 -6.78 -20.00
CA ASP A 432 3.52 -6.69 -21.21
C ASP A 432 4.71 -5.71 -21.07
N GLY A 433 4.83 -5.06 -19.92
CA GLY A 433 5.84 -4.06 -19.58
C GLY A 433 5.51 -2.63 -20.03
N LYS A 434 4.32 -2.38 -20.58
CA LYS A 434 3.86 -1.05 -21.01
C LYS A 434 2.72 -0.58 -20.13
N TYR A 435 2.61 0.73 -19.97
CA TYR A 435 1.50 1.32 -19.26
C TYR A 435 0.26 1.44 -20.15
N GLU A 436 -0.87 0.93 -19.67
CA GLU A 436 -2.20 1.39 -20.06
C GLU A 436 -2.57 2.65 -19.26
N ILE A 437 -3.54 3.39 -19.79
CA ILE A 437 -4.11 4.56 -19.14
C ILE A 437 -5.51 4.23 -18.65
N VAL A 438 -5.73 4.36 -17.34
CA VAL A 438 -7.07 4.34 -16.74
C VAL A 438 -7.60 5.76 -16.69
N VAL A 439 -8.72 6.01 -17.37
CA VAL A 439 -9.34 7.32 -17.58
C VAL A 439 -10.64 7.43 -16.79
N LYS A 440 -10.73 8.43 -15.91
CA LYS A 440 -12.00 8.83 -15.32
C LYS A 440 -12.77 9.74 -16.27
N TRP A 441 -14.04 9.44 -16.49
CA TRP A 441 -14.96 10.34 -17.20
C TRP A 441 -15.78 11.13 -16.20
N ASP A 442 -15.72 12.46 -16.31
CA ASP A 442 -16.48 13.38 -15.45
C ASP A 442 -17.70 13.91 -16.20
N PRO A 443 -18.93 13.75 -15.66
CA PRO A 443 -20.11 14.35 -16.23
C PRO A 443 -20.10 15.87 -16.00
N SER A 444 -20.61 16.64 -16.95
CA SER A 444 -20.62 18.11 -16.91
C SER A 444 -21.40 18.73 -15.75
N ASN A 445 -22.13 17.90 -14.98
CA ASN A 445 -22.87 18.27 -13.80
C ASN A 445 -22.31 17.64 -12.52
N SER A 446 -21.03 17.24 -12.49
CA SER A 446 -20.32 16.87 -11.27
C SER A 446 -20.38 17.99 -10.21
N LYS A 447 -20.11 17.66 -8.95
CA LYS A 447 -20.35 18.56 -7.80
C LYS A 447 -19.17 18.56 -6.84
N ASP A 448 -18.85 19.73 -6.29
CA ASP A 448 -18.18 19.77 -4.99
C ASP A 448 -19.16 19.28 -3.90
N ASN A 449 -18.63 18.76 -2.80
CA ASN A 449 -19.41 18.27 -1.66
C ASN A 449 -20.31 19.33 -1.01
N SER A 450 -19.99 20.61 -1.15
CA SER A 450 -20.84 21.71 -0.66
C SER A 450 -22.09 21.94 -1.52
N GLN A 451 -22.12 21.41 -2.74
CA GLN A 451 -23.16 21.70 -3.73
C GLN A 451 -24.17 20.57 -3.83
N SER A 452 -25.46 20.89 -3.72
CA SER A 452 -26.56 19.98 -4.02
C SER A 452 -26.77 19.80 -5.54
N GLY A 453 -27.54 18.79 -5.91
CA GLY A 453 -27.90 18.45 -7.28
C GLY A 453 -27.49 17.02 -7.64
N TYR A 454 -28.27 16.38 -8.51
CA TYR A 454 -27.90 15.09 -9.09
C TYR A 454 -26.66 15.22 -9.98
N THR A 455 -25.94 14.12 -10.13
CA THR A 455 -24.83 13.99 -11.08
C THR A 455 -25.12 12.86 -12.07
N GLY A 456 -24.51 12.92 -13.25
CA GLY A 456 -24.33 11.73 -14.08
C GLY A 456 -23.50 10.66 -13.38
N ASN A 457 -23.45 9.47 -13.96
CA ASN A 457 -22.60 8.39 -13.47
C ASN A 457 -21.12 8.77 -13.68
N VAL A 458 -20.24 8.15 -12.89
CA VAL A 458 -18.79 8.16 -13.15
C VAL A 458 -18.43 6.90 -13.93
N TYR A 459 -17.63 7.04 -14.98
CA TYR A 459 -17.05 5.90 -15.69
C TYR A 459 -15.54 5.85 -15.52
N LEU A 460 -14.99 4.64 -15.41
CA LEU A 460 -13.56 4.37 -15.57
C LEU A 460 -13.37 3.53 -16.82
N ASP A 461 -12.49 3.95 -17.72
CA ASP A 461 -12.07 3.17 -18.88
C ASP A 461 -10.59 2.82 -18.77
N ALA A 462 -10.16 1.70 -19.33
CA ALA A 462 -8.75 1.43 -19.61
C ALA A 462 -8.47 1.46 -21.11
N TYR A 463 -7.38 2.12 -21.49
CA TYR A 463 -6.90 2.23 -22.87
C TYR A 463 -5.43 1.84 -22.97
N THR A 464 -5.11 1.02 -23.96
CA THR A 464 -3.71 0.83 -24.39
C THR A 464 -3.22 2.09 -25.11
N LEU A 465 -1.90 2.24 -25.22
CA LEU A 465 -1.27 3.33 -26.00
C LEU A 465 -1.57 3.27 -27.51
N SER A 466 -2.15 2.16 -28.00
CA SER A 466 -2.62 2.06 -29.38
C SER A 466 -4.04 2.64 -29.60
N GLY A 467 -4.76 2.96 -28.52
CA GLY A 467 -6.15 3.42 -28.58
C GLY A 467 -7.21 2.33 -28.45
N ALA A 468 -6.82 1.08 -28.21
CA ALA A 468 -7.78 0.02 -27.90
C ALA A 468 -8.33 0.24 -26.47
N ARG A 469 -9.66 0.39 -26.34
CA ARG A 469 -10.34 0.37 -25.04
C ARG A 469 -10.47 -1.07 -24.57
N LEU A 470 -9.85 -1.41 -23.45
CA LEU A 470 -9.95 -2.74 -22.85
C LEU A 470 -11.33 -2.97 -22.23
N TRP A 471 -11.81 -2.01 -21.44
CA TRP A 471 -13.10 -2.11 -20.73
C TRP A 471 -13.63 -0.74 -20.30
N ARG A 472 -14.87 -0.75 -19.77
CA ARG A 472 -15.51 0.36 -19.06
C ARG A 472 -16.18 -0.15 -17.79
N ILE A 473 -15.87 0.45 -16.65
CA ILE A 473 -16.62 0.31 -15.39
C ILE A 473 -17.58 1.49 -15.28
N ASP A 474 -18.86 1.21 -15.02
CA ASP A 474 -19.88 2.21 -14.67
C ASP A 474 -20.11 2.18 -13.17
N LEU A 475 -19.66 3.21 -12.44
CA LEU A 475 -19.81 3.25 -10.98
C LEU A 475 -21.29 3.39 -10.54
N GLY A 476 -22.18 3.72 -11.47
CA GLY A 476 -23.62 3.71 -11.24
C GLY A 476 -24.10 4.91 -10.43
N ARG A 477 -25.42 4.96 -10.24
CA ARG A 477 -26.12 6.11 -9.64
C ARG A 477 -25.79 6.35 -8.16
N ASN A 478 -25.27 5.33 -7.47
CA ASN A 478 -24.99 5.39 -6.03
C ASN A 478 -23.57 5.85 -5.70
N ILE A 479 -22.79 6.23 -6.72
CA ILE A 479 -21.53 6.95 -6.59
C ILE A 479 -21.69 8.34 -7.20
N ARG A 480 -21.53 9.39 -6.40
CA ARG A 480 -21.67 10.78 -6.86
C ARG A 480 -20.42 11.21 -7.62
N ALA A 481 -20.60 12.02 -8.67
CA ALA A 481 -19.48 12.55 -9.44
C ALA A 481 -18.94 13.85 -8.84
N GLY A 482 -17.61 13.96 -8.76
CA GLY A 482 -16.89 15.13 -8.27
C GLY A 482 -15.51 14.75 -7.74
N ALA A 483 -14.64 15.75 -7.59
CA ALA A 483 -13.23 15.56 -7.21
C ALA A 483 -13.04 14.73 -5.94
N HIS A 484 -13.89 14.94 -4.92
CA HIS A 484 -13.69 14.35 -3.59
C HIS A 484 -14.37 12.99 -3.39
N TYR A 485 -15.06 12.45 -4.40
CA TYR A 485 -15.79 11.17 -4.29
C TYR A 485 -14.94 9.96 -4.71
N THR A 486 -14.78 9.75 -6.02
CA THR A 486 -14.10 8.56 -6.55
C THR A 486 -12.60 8.80 -6.56
N GLN A 487 -11.93 8.16 -5.61
CA GLN A 487 -10.48 8.01 -5.58
C GLN A 487 -10.17 6.60 -6.08
N PHE A 488 -9.70 6.48 -7.32
CA PHE A 488 -9.29 5.22 -7.90
C PHE A 488 -7.77 5.12 -7.86
N LEU A 489 -7.23 3.93 -7.61
CA LEU A 489 -5.80 3.65 -7.63
C LEU A 489 -5.53 2.53 -8.63
N VAL A 490 -4.38 2.61 -9.30
CA VAL A 490 -3.92 1.63 -10.30
C VAL A 490 -2.53 1.16 -9.92
N TYR A 491 -2.40 -0.12 -9.60
CA TYR A 491 -1.16 -0.70 -9.08
C TYR A 491 -1.22 -2.22 -9.12
N ASP A 492 -0.08 -2.90 -9.33
CA ASP A 492 0.05 -4.34 -9.07
C ASP A 492 0.11 -4.57 -7.56
N LEU A 493 -1.04 -4.87 -6.98
CA LEU A 493 -1.21 -5.03 -5.54
C LEU A 493 -0.71 -6.39 -5.10
N ASP A 494 -1.01 -7.48 -5.82
CA ASP A 494 -0.72 -8.84 -5.37
C ASP A 494 0.56 -9.48 -5.92
N GLY A 495 1.32 -8.70 -6.68
CA GLY A 495 2.68 -8.98 -7.14
C GLY A 495 2.77 -10.01 -8.25
N ASP A 496 1.71 -10.17 -9.04
CA ASP A 496 1.65 -11.16 -10.13
C ASP A 496 2.16 -10.63 -11.47
N GLY A 497 2.42 -9.32 -11.60
CA GLY A 497 2.85 -8.66 -12.83
C GLY A 497 1.78 -7.76 -13.44
N ASP A 498 0.50 -7.96 -13.10
CA ASP A 498 -0.62 -7.25 -13.70
C ASP A 498 -1.21 -6.26 -12.69
N ALA A 499 -1.27 -4.97 -13.06
CA ALA A 499 -1.84 -3.96 -12.20
C ALA A 499 -3.37 -4.09 -12.08
N GLU A 500 -3.91 -4.02 -10.86
CA GLU A 500 -5.34 -3.90 -10.62
C GLU A 500 -5.80 -2.46 -10.53
N VAL A 501 -7.13 -2.29 -10.59
CA VAL A 501 -7.80 -1.02 -10.27
C VAL A 501 -8.62 -1.20 -9.00
N VAL A 502 -8.44 -0.31 -8.02
CA VAL A 502 -9.21 -0.32 -6.77
C VAL A 502 -9.89 1.02 -6.53
N CYS A 503 -11.18 0.99 -6.18
CA CYS A 503 -11.90 2.19 -5.79
C CYS A 503 -13.15 1.87 -4.93
N LYS A 504 -13.76 2.92 -4.38
CA LYS A 504 -15.06 2.84 -3.71
C LYS A 504 -16.16 2.57 -4.74
N THR A 505 -17.00 1.57 -4.48
CA THR A 505 -18.15 1.18 -5.30
C THR A 505 -19.42 1.15 -4.46
N ALA A 506 -20.56 0.90 -5.12
CA ALA A 506 -21.86 0.82 -4.47
C ALA A 506 -22.77 -0.18 -5.18
N ASP A 507 -23.97 -0.39 -4.62
CA ASP A 507 -25.01 -1.14 -5.31
C ASP A 507 -25.29 -0.52 -6.69
N GLY A 508 -25.32 -1.34 -7.74
CA GLY A 508 -25.57 -0.89 -9.11
C GLY A 508 -24.33 -0.45 -9.87
N THR A 509 -23.13 -0.51 -9.28
CA THR A 509 -21.88 -0.46 -10.05
C THR A 509 -21.83 -1.65 -11.03
N ILE A 510 -21.42 -1.41 -12.27
CA ILE A 510 -21.29 -2.40 -13.34
C ILE A 510 -19.80 -2.52 -13.69
N ASP A 511 -19.24 -3.72 -13.54
CA ASP A 511 -17.83 -3.98 -13.86
C ASP A 511 -17.56 -4.04 -15.37
N GLY A 512 -16.30 -4.16 -15.76
CA GLY A 512 -15.85 -4.21 -17.16
C GLY A 512 -16.42 -5.36 -17.98
N THR A 513 -16.99 -6.38 -17.34
CA THR A 513 -17.65 -7.53 -17.99
C THR A 513 -19.17 -7.37 -18.08
N GLY A 514 -19.72 -6.29 -17.55
CA GLY A 514 -21.16 -6.04 -17.49
C GLY A 514 -21.84 -6.61 -16.25
N LYS A 515 -21.09 -7.13 -15.27
CA LYS A 515 -21.64 -7.71 -14.04
C LYS A 515 -21.93 -6.61 -13.02
N VAL A 516 -23.13 -6.64 -12.46
CA VAL A 516 -23.54 -5.71 -11.41
C VAL A 516 -23.00 -6.14 -10.04
N ILE A 517 -22.45 -5.18 -9.30
CA ILE A 517 -22.09 -5.30 -7.88
C ILE A 517 -23.31 -4.95 -7.03
N GLY A 518 -23.67 -5.85 -6.11
CA GLY A 518 -24.76 -5.64 -5.17
C GLY A 518 -26.14 -5.59 -5.85
N ASN A 519 -27.03 -4.71 -5.38
CA ASN A 519 -28.40 -4.60 -5.86
C ASN A 519 -28.53 -3.63 -7.06
N ALA A 520 -28.73 -4.18 -8.26
CA ALA A 520 -28.90 -3.41 -9.51
C ALA A 520 -30.01 -2.35 -9.47
N ASN A 521 -31.04 -2.54 -8.64
CA ASN A 521 -32.20 -1.66 -8.59
C ASN A 521 -32.16 -0.64 -7.45
N ALA A 522 -31.14 -0.68 -6.59
CA ALA A 522 -31.06 0.22 -5.46
C ALA A 522 -30.78 1.67 -5.91
N ASP A 523 -31.48 2.61 -5.30
CA ASP A 523 -31.29 4.04 -5.53
C ASP A 523 -31.30 4.76 -4.18
N TYR A 524 -30.11 5.14 -3.72
CA TYR A 524 -29.88 5.79 -2.44
C TYR A 524 -29.69 7.29 -2.58
N ARG A 525 -29.93 7.84 -3.77
CA ARG A 525 -29.88 9.29 -4.01
C ARG A 525 -31.05 9.96 -3.31
N ASN A 526 -30.75 10.92 -2.43
CA ASN A 526 -31.79 11.78 -1.86
C ASN A 526 -32.24 12.85 -2.87
N SER A 527 -33.27 13.63 -2.52
CA SER A 527 -33.82 14.69 -3.38
C SER A 527 -32.82 15.81 -3.73
N SER A 528 -31.72 15.92 -2.98
CA SER A 528 -30.62 16.86 -3.23
C SER A 528 -29.46 16.20 -4.00
N GLY A 529 -29.61 14.97 -4.46
CA GLY A 529 -28.63 14.24 -5.26
C GLY A 529 -27.43 13.68 -4.49
N TYR A 530 -27.46 13.70 -3.14
CA TYR A 530 -26.44 13.07 -2.31
C TYR A 530 -26.77 11.60 -2.02
N ILE A 531 -25.76 10.78 -1.73
CA ILE A 531 -25.89 9.35 -1.38
C ILE A 531 -25.40 9.12 0.05
N LEU A 532 -26.29 9.42 1.00
CA LEU A 532 -25.98 9.44 2.44
C LEU A 532 -26.52 8.22 3.21
N ASP A 533 -27.07 7.25 2.47
CA ASP A 533 -27.58 5.98 2.98
C ASP A 533 -27.15 4.84 2.04
N GLY A 534 -27.48 3.61 2.41
CA GLY A 534 -27.18 2.41 1.65
C GLY A 534 -25.76 1.86 1.88
N PRO A 535 -25.51 0.62 1.43
CA PRO A 535 -24.19 0.01 1.49
C PRO A 535 -23.14 0.79 0.70
N GLU A 536 -21.90 0.73 1.19
CA GLU A 536 -20.72 1.23 0.49
C GLU A 536 -19.72 0.09 0.40
N TYR A 537 -19.03 0.00 -0.72
CA TYR A 537 -18.13 -1.11 -1.02
C TYR A 537 -16.73 -0.62 -1.40
N LEU A 538 -15.73 -1.46 -1.17
CA LEU A 538 -14.39 -1.35 -1.76
C LEU A 538 -14.24 -2.54 -2.69
N THR A 539 -13.90 -2.29 -3.95
CA THR A 539 -13.76 -3.35 -4.96
C THR A 539 -12.39 -3.32 -5.60
N ILE A 540 -11.77 -4.50 -5.73
CA ILE A 540 -10.64 -4.76 -6.60
C ILE A 540 -11.16 -5.21 -7.96
N PHE A 541 -10.69 -4.57 -9.02
CA PHE A 541 -10.98 -4.91 -10.40
C PHE A 541 -9.71 -5.39 -11.10
N SER A 542 -9.82 -6.45 -11.90
CA SER A 542 -8.74 -6.91 -12.77
C SER A 542 -8.34 -5.80 -13.75
N GLY A 543 -7.04 -5.55 -13.89
CA GLY A 543 -6.52 -4.58 -14.85
C GLY A 543 -6.89 -4.89 -16.28
N ALA A 544 -6.64 -6.11 -16.74
CA ALA A 544 -6.89 -6.50 -18.14
C ALA A 544 -8.37 -6.44 -18.55
N THR A 545 -9.31 -6.67 -17.61
CA THR A 545 -10.73 -6.92 -17.95
C THR A 545 -11.73 -5.97 -17.28
N GLY A 546 -11.30 -5.22 -16.26
CA GLY A 546 -12.19 -4.42 -15.42
C GLY A 546 -13.18 -5.27 -14.61
N ARG A 547 -13.01 -6.60 -14.57
CA ARG A 547 -13.88 -7.53 -13.83
C ARG A 547 -13.70 -7.35 -12.33
N ALA A 548 -14.79 -7.27 -11.57
CA ALA A 548 -14.74 -7.26 -10.12
C ALA A 548 -14.20 -8.61 -9.59
N MET A 549 -13.04 -8.58 -8.93
CA MET A 549 -12.37 -9.76 -8.38
C MET A 549 -12.77 -9.99 -6.94
N GLU A 550 -12.80 -8.93 -6.15
CA GLU A 550 -13.21 -8.98 -4.76
C GLU A 550 -13.91 -7.69 -4.35
N THR A 551 -14.98 -7.83 -3.57
CA THR A 551 -15.72 -6.71 -3.02
C THR A 551 -15.97 -6.93 -1.53
N VAL A 552 -15.54 -5.97 -0.71
CA VAL A 552 -15.80 -5.92 0.73
C VAL A 552 -16.58 -4.66 1.08
N SER A 553 -17.14 -4.58 2.29
CA SER A 553 -17.71 -3.32 2.77
C SER A 553 -16.64 -2.23 2.87
N TYR A 554 -16.94 -1.04 2.35
CA TYR A 554 -16.03 0.09 2.40
C TYR A 554 -15.71 0.46 3.85
N GLN A 555 -14.42 0.58 4.15
CA GLN A 555 -13.94 1.23 5.36
C GLN A 555 -12.98 2.34 4.95
N PRO A 556 -13.06 3.54 5.57
CA PRO A 556 -13.92 3.91 6.71
C PRO A 556 -15.43 3.96 6.40
N ALA A 557 -16.24 3.25 7.20
CA ALA A 557 -17.69 3.25 7.03
C ALA A 557 -18.31 4.62 7.30
N ARG A 558 -19.47 4.90 6.68
CA ARG A 558 -20.19 6.17 6.83
C ARG A 558 -20.56 6.49 8.27
N GLY A 559 -21.11 5.53 9.02
CA GLY A 559 -21.71 5.81 10.34
C GLY A 559 -22.84 6.85 10.23
N LYS A 560 -23.01 7.70 11.24
CA LYS A 560 -23.94 8.83 11.13
C LYS A 560 -23.22 9.98 10.42
N VAL A 561 -23.89 10.59 9.43
CA VAL A 561 -23.35 11.75 8.68
C VAL A 561 -22.85 12.86 9.63
N SER A 562 -23.61 13.13 10.70
CA SER A 562 -23.27 14.14 11.71
C SER A 562 -21.94 13.89 12.45
N ASP A 563 -21.46 12.64 12.51
CA ASP A 563 -20.20 12.30 13.19
C ASP A 563 -18.98 12.90 12.47
N TRP A 564 -19.18 13.33 11.21
CA TRP A 564 -18.17 14.00 10.39
C TRP A 564 -18.25 15.53 10.49
N GLY A 565 -19.13 16.09 11.33
CA GLY A 565 -19.15 17.52 11.65
C GLY A 565 -20.10 18.38 10.81
N ASP A 566 -20.92 17.77 9.95
CA ASP A 566 -22.13 18.39 9.38
C ASP A 566 -23.20 17.33 9.13
N SER A 567 -24.45 17.73 8.90
CA SER A 567 -25.57 16.79 8.70
C SER A 567 -26.10 16.74 7.27
N TYR A 568 -25.50 17.51 6.36
CA TYR A 568 -26.00 17.61 4.97
C TYR A 568 -25.17 16.82 3.97
N GLY A 569 -24.00 16.29 4.37
CA GLY A 569 -23.25 15.32 3.56
C GLY A 569 -21.91 15.83 3.01
N ASN A 570 -21.38 16.96 3.50
CA ASN A 570 -20.15 17.49 2.93
C ASN A 570 -18.91 16.77 3.46
N ARG A 571 -18.65 16.88 4.76
CA ARG A 571 -17.42 16.35 5.38
C ARG A 571 -17.34 14.83 5.38
N VAL A 572 -18.49 14.15 5.43
CA VAL A 572 -18.56 12.69 5.39
C VAL A 572 -18.00 12.14 4.08
N ASP A 573 -18.24 12.80 2.94
CA ASP A 573 -17.85 12.27 1.63
C ASP A 573 -16.56 12.90 1.10
N ARG A 574 -15.66 13.27 2.02
CA ARG A 574 -14.31 13.73 1.70
C ARG A 574 -13.36 12.53 1.70
N PHE A 575 -13.11 11.95 0.53
CA PHE A 575 -12.29 10.75 0.39
C PHE A 575 -10.89 11.09 -0.13
N LEU A 576 -9.89 10.34 0.35
CA LEU A 576 -8.54 10.27 -0.23
C LEU A 576 -8.13 8.79 -0.36
N ALA A 577 -7.10 8.48 -1.15
CA ALA A 577 -6.59 7.12 -1.30
C ALA A 577 -5.07 7.07 -1.58
N CYS A 578 -4.43 6.07 -0.99
CA CYS A 578 -3.03 5.63 -1.01
C CYS A 578 -2.66 4.32 -1.69
N ILE A 579 -1.54 4.25 -2.40
CA ILE A 579 -0.68 3.05 -2.32
C ILE A 579 0.50 3.37 -1.40
N ALA A 580 0.88 2.44 -0.51
CA ALA A 580 2.01 2.58 0.40
C ALA A 580 2.65 1.22 0.72
N TYR A 581 3.98 1.16 0.77
CA TYR A 581 4.74 -0.04 1.11
C TYR A 581 4.89 -0.13 2.64
N LEU A 582 3.77 -0.42 3.32
CA LEU A 582 3.67 -0.43 4.79
C LEU A 582 4.46 -1.56 5.47
N ASP A 583 5.00 -2.51 4.69
CA ASP A 583 5.95 -3.52 5.16
C ASP A 583 7.38 -3.30 4.61
N GLY A 584 7.56 -2.26 3.80
CA GLY A 584 8.81 -1.90 3.13
C GLY A 584 9.12 -2.70 1.87
N GLN A 585 8.24 -3.62 1.44
CA GLN A 585 8.49 -4.52 0.31
C GLN A 585 7.35 -4.58 -0.70
N ARG A 586 6.09 -4.59 -0.26
CA ARG A 586 4.94 -4.82 -1.12
C ARG A 586 3.85 -3.76 -0.89
N PRO A 587 3.08 -3.41 -1.93
CA PRO A 587 2.10 -2.33 -1.85
C PRO A 587 0.87 -2.72 -1.02
N SER A 588 0.46 -1.81 -0.14
CA SER A 588 -0.82 -1.81 0.58
C SER A 588 -1.70 -0.67 0.06
N ILE A 589 -3.01 -0.86 0.15
CA ILE A 589 -4.03 0.15 -0.19
C ILE A 589 -4.39 0.91 1.08
N VAL A 590 -4.43 2.25 1.06
CA VAL A 590 -4.92 3.06 2.18
C VAL A 590 -6.13 3.87 1.73
N MET A 591 -7.32 3.54 2.24
CA MET A 591 -8.54 4.30 1.96
C MET A 591 -8.83 5.27 3.10
N CYS A 592 -9.11 6.53 2.78
CA CYS A 592 -9.26 7.60 3.75
C CYS A 592 -10.64 8.25 3.65
N ARG A 593 -11.19 8.68 4.79
CA ARG A 593 -12.44 9.46 4.86
C ARG A 593 -12.31 10.56 5.91
N GLY A 594 -12.67 11.78 5.52
CA GLY A 594 -12.70 12.98 6.35
C GLY A 594 -11.33 13.59 6.65
N TYR A 595 -11.22 14.92 6.55
CA TYR A 595 -10.00 15.67 6.92
C TYR A 595 -10.23 17.02 7.60
N TYR A 596 -11.44 17.60 7.51
CA TYR A 596 -11.76 18.86 8.20
C TYR A 596 -12.01 18.70 9.71
N THR A 597 -12.46 17.51 10.13
CA THR A 597 -12.89 17.20 11.51
C THR A 597 -12.42 15.79 11.85
N ARG A 598 -13.31 14.80 11.85
CA ARG A 598 -12.94 13.39 11.96
C ARG A 598 -12.15 12.97 10.73
N SER A 599 -11.06 12.25 10.95
CA SER A 599 -10.25 11.61 9.91
C SER A 599 -10.05 10.16 10.24
N VAL A 600 -10.27 9.31 9.24
CA VAL A 600 -10.08 7.87 9.37
C VAL A 600 -9.31 7.36 8.16
N LEU A 601 -8.25 6.59 8.41
CA LEU A 601 -7.45 5.92 7.39
C LEU A 601 -7.50 4.42 7.67
N VAL A 602 -7.73 3.62 6.63
CA VAL A 602 -7.79 2.16 6.74
C VAL A 602 -6.89 1.54 5.70
N ALA A 603 -5.88 0.80 6.17
CA ALA A 603 -4.96 0.09 5.32
C ALA A 603 -5.42 -1.35 5.05
N TRP A 604 -5.18 -1.81 3.82
CA TRP A 604 -5.54 -3.13 3.33
C TRP A 604 -4.39 -3.72 2.51
N ASP A 605 -4.22 -5.04 2.61
CA ASP A 605 -3.38 -5.82 1.72
C ASP A 605 -4.28 -6.66 0.81
N TYR A 606 -4.09 -6.57 -0.51
CA TYR A 606 -4.72 -7.48 -1.47
C TYR A 606 -3.71 -8.53 -1.89
N ARG A 607 -3.93 -9.79 -1.50
CA ARG A 607 -3.00 -10.89 -1.76
C ARG A 607 -3.76 -12.17 -2.05
N ASN A 608 -3.37 -12.90 -3.09
CA ASN A 608 -3.98 -14.19 -3.44
C ASN A 608 -5.51 -14.08 -3.57
N GLY A 609 -6.00 -13.01 -4.21
CA GLY A 609 -7.44 -12.78 -4.39
C GLY A 609 -8.22 -12.37 -3.14
N ASN A 610 -7.56 -11.93 -2.05
CA ASN A 610 -8.22 -11.56 -0.79
C ASN A 610 -7.75 -10.20 -0.24
N LEU A 611 -8.70 -9.38 0.22
CA LEU A 611 -8.52 -8.10 0.89
C LEU A 611 -8.48 -8.34 2.39
N THR A 612 -7.33 -8.06 2.98
CA THR A 612 -7.10 -8.21 4.42
C THR A 612 -6.81 -6.86 5.03
N ARG A 613 -7.60 -6.46 6.02
CA ARG A 613 -7.39 -5.17 6.70
C ARG A 613 -6.14 -5.25 7.57
N ARG A 614 -5.21 -4.33 7.35
CA ARG A 614 -3.95 -4.21 8.11
C ARG A 614 -4.14 -3.44 9.40
N TRP A 615 -4.69 -2.22 9.33
CA TRP A 615 -4.95 -1.37 10.49
C TRP A 615 -6.03 -0.33 10.22
N THR A 616 -6.42 0.39 11.27
CA THR A 616 -7.32 1.55 11.18
C THR A 616 -6.82 2.64 12.12
N PHE A 617 -6.58 3.82 11.56
CA PHE A 617 -6.35 5.06 12.28
C PHE A 617 -7.67 5.85 12.32
N ASP A 618 -8.11 6.31 13.49
CA ASP A 618 -9.35 7.09 13.63
C ASP A 618 -9.16 8.20 14.68
N THR A 619 -9.34 9.46 14.28
CA THR A 619 -9.21 10.60 15.19
C THR A 619 -10.22 10.58 16.35
N ASN A 620 -11.36 9.91 16.19
CA ASN A 620 -12.34 9.75 17.26
C ASN A 620 -11.98 8.61 18.23
N ASN A 621 -10.91 7.84 17.95
CA ASN A 621 -10.46 6.73 18.77
C ASN A 621 -8.96 6.83 19.07
N GLY A 622 -8.60 7.68 20.04
CA GLY A 622 -7.22 7.78 20.54
C GLY A 622 -6.31 8.79 19.81
N TYR A 623 -6.80 9.44 18.74
CA TYR A 623 -6.00 10.37 17.92
C TYR A 623 -6.67 11.74 17.71
N SER A 624 -7.38 12.27 18.70
CA SER A 624 -8.20 13.49 18.54
C SER A 624 -7.42 14.74 18.14
N SER A 625 -6.12 14.84 18.46
CA SER A 625 -5.27 15.96 18.03
C SER A 625 -5.00 15.99 16.52
N TYR A 626 -5.15 14.85 15.85
CA TYR A 626 -4.96 14.69 14.41
C TYR A 626 -6.20 15.11 13.60
N ALA A 627 -7.31 15.44 14.27
CA ALA A 627 -8.51 15.96 13.64
C ALA A 627 -8.26 17.33 12.96
N GLY A 628 -8.78 17.49 11.75
CA GLY A 628 -8.70 18.76 11.01
C GLY A 628 -7.35 19.04 10.33
N GLN A 629 -6.48 18.04 10.19
CA GLN A 629 -5.12 18.24 9.69
C GLN A 629 -4.95 17.88 8.20
N GLY A 630 -5.80 17.01 7.64
CA GLY A 630 -5.63 16.53 6.26
C GLY A 630 -5.79 17.61 5.21
N CYS A 631 -5.16 17.43 4.05
CA CYS A 631 -5.34 18.28 2.87
C CYS A 631 -6.40 17.69 1.93
N HIS A 632 -6.67 18.37 0.82
CA HIS A 632 -7.31 17.77 -0.36
C HIS A 632 -6.36 16.86 -1.17
N SER A 633 -5.38 16.28 -0.51
CA SER A 633 -4.36 15.40 -1.05
C SER A 633 -3.64 14.72 0.11
N LEU A 634 -2.73 13.82 -0.21
CA LEU A 634 -1.79 13.20 0.72
C LEU A 634 -0.49 12.90 -0.04
N SER A 635 0.55 12.50 0.68
CA SER A 635 1.78 11.96 0.08
C SER A 635 2.24 10.73 0.86
N VAL A 636 3.10 9.95 0.24
CA VAL A 636 3.58 8.68 0.78
C VAL A 636 5.09 8.60 0.58
N ALA A 637 5.82 8.37 1.66
CA ALA A 637 7.27 8.21 1.64
C ALA A 637 7.74 7.57 2.95
N ASP A 638 8.87 6.87 2.88
CA ASP A 638 9.69 6.54 4.07
C ASP A 638 10.32 7.84 4.59
N VAL A 639 9.75 8.41 5.63
CA VAL A 639 10.23 9.68 6.21
C VAL A 639 11.14 9.44 7.40
N ASP A 640 11.10 8.26 8.00
CA ASP A 640 11.84 7.95 9.23
C ASP A 640 13.07 7.03 9.03
N ASN A 641 13.29 6.61 7.78
CA ASN A 641 14.36 5.77 7.26
C ASN A 641 14.35 4.35 7.83
N ASP A 642 13.17 3.79 8.07
CA ASP A 642 13.02 2.38 8.45
C ASP A 642 12.72 1.45 7.27
N GLY A 643 12.63 1.98 6.05
CA GLY A 643 12.36 1.24 4.81
C GLY A 643 10.88 1.11 4.47
N ARG A 644 9.96 1.47 5.38
CA ARG A 644 8.51 1.42 5.20
C ARG A 644 7.97 2.80 4.87
N ASP A 645 6.79 2.84 4.27
CA ASP A 645 6.17 4.11 3.94
C ASP A 645 5.24 4.63 5.05
N GLU A 646 5.39 5.91 5.37
CA GLU A 646 4.44 6.67 6.15
C GLU A 646 3.44 7.42 5.25
N ILE A 647 2.30 7.79 5.82
CA ILE A 647 1.27 8.58 5.14
C ILE A 647 1.32 10.03 5.63
N ILE A 648 1.80 10.93 4.78
CA ILE A 648 1.80 12.37 5.03
C ILE A 648 0.40 12.89 4.67
N TYR A 649 -0.45 13.01 5.68
CA TYR A 649 -1.85 13.38 5.56
C TYR A 649 -2.05 14.87 5.86
N GLY A 650 -1.56 15.71 4.95
CA GLY A 650 -1.54 17.16 5.12
C GLY A 650 -0.65 17.58 6.28
N ALA A 651 -1.23 18.22 7.30
CA ALA A 651 -0.54 18.78 8.46
C ALA A 651 -0.21 17.75 9.57
N CYS A 652 -0.38 16.45 9.31
CA CYS A 652 0.03 15.36 10.18
C CYS A 652 0.60 14.17 9.39
N VAL A 653 1.23 13.23 10.09
CA VAL A 653 1.79 12.00 9.51
C VAL A 653 1.29 10.80 10.30
N ILE A 654 0.85 9.77 9.58
CA ILE A 654 0.46 8.46 10.11
C ILE A 654 1.57 7.48 9.74
N ASP A 655 2.04 6.76 10.74
CA ASP A 655 3.11 5.77 10.69
C ASP A 655 2.73 4.53 9.87
N ASP A 656 3.71 3.75 9.39
CA ASP A 656 3.54 2.50 8.63
C ASP A 656 2.54 1.51 9.25
N ASN A 657 2.50 1.52 10.60
CA ASN A 657 1.71 0.65 11.44
C ASN A 657 0.34 1.22 11.84
N GLY A 658 -0.03 2.39 11.30
CA GLY A 658 -1.34 3.01 11.51
C GLY A 658 -1.45 3.86 12.77
N LYS A 659 -0.35 4.12 13.48
CA LYS A 659 -0.33 5.09 14.59
C LYS A 659 -0.06 6.49 14.07
N GLY A 660 -0.51 7.53 14.78
CA GLY A 660 -0.05 8.88 14.50
C GLY A 660 1.45 9.04 14.81
N LEU A 661 2.24 9.50 13.85
CA LEU A 661 3.66 9.82 14.03
C LEU A 661 3.81 11.22 14.65
N TYR A 662 3.25 12.24 14.00
CA TYR A 662 3.10 13.59 14.57
C TYR A 662 1.92 14.34 13.96
N ASN A 663 1.49 15.42 14.61
CA ASN A 663 0.60 16.43 14.03
C ASN A 663 1.15 17.83 14.33
N THR A 664 1.12 18.73 13.36
CA THR A 664 1.66 20.09 13.51
C THR A 664 0.70 21.05 14.21
N GLY A 665 -0.59 20.72 14.23
CA GLY A 665 -1.64 21.60 14.74
C GLY A 665 -2.05 22.73 13.78
N LEU A 666 -1.42 22.82 12.61
CA LEU A 666 -1.58 23.94 11.66
C LEU A 666 -2.76 23.79 10.70
N LYS A 667 -3.46 22.64 10.79
CA LYS A 667 -4.73 22.37 10.13
C LYS A 667 -4.62 22.31 8.60
N HIS A 668 -5.81 22.14 8.01
CA HIS A 668 -6.10 21.89 6.62
C HIS A 668 -5.39 22.83 5.63
N GLY A 669 -5.15 22.29 4.43
CA GLY A 669 -4.55 22.96 3.30
C GLY A 669 -4.97 22.37 1.95
N ASP A 670 -4.66 23.10 0.90
CA ASP A 670 -5.07 22.79 -0.47
C ASP A 670 -3.94 22.23 -1.36
N ALA A 671 -2.68 22.37 -0.93
CA ALA A 671 -1.49 21.87 -1.62
C ALA A 671 -0.47 21.28 -0.63
N LEU A 672 0.19 20.21 -1.05
CA LEU A 672 1.11 19.41 -0.25
C LEU A 672 2.21 18.85 -1.16
N HIS A 673 3.46 19.02 -0.75
CA HIS A 673 4.63 18.52 -1.45
C HIS A 673 5.56 17.84 -0.45
N VAL A 674 6.06 16.65 -0.79
CA VAL A 674 6.99 15.87 0.04
C VAL A 674 8.11 15.36 -0.83
N GLY A 675 9.36 15.57 -0.40
CA GLY A 675 10.56 15.17 -1.14
C GLY A 675 11.81 15.73 -0.47
N ASP A 676 12.97 15.43 -1.07
CA ASP A 676 14.25 16.01 -0.64
C ASP A 676 14.40 17.39 -1.28
N PHE A 677 14.01 18.42 -0.53
CA PHE A 677 13.96 19.81 -1.00
C PHE A 677 15.13 20.62 -0.46
N ASP A 678 15.69 20.20 0.68
CA ASP A 678 16.91 20.71 1.25
C ASP A 678 17.99 19.60 1.26
N PRO A 679 18.75 19.41 0.16
CA PRO A 679 19.72 18.31 0.04
C PRO A 679 20.90 18.40 1.00
N ASP A 680 21.04 19.51 1.74
CA ASP A 680 22.06 19.68 2.78
C ASP A 680 21.53 19.30 4.17
N ARG A 681 20.26 18.92 4.27
CA ARG A 681 19.61 18.40 5.48
C ARG A 681 19.28 16.91 5.26
N PRO A 682 19.74 16.00 6.12
CA PRO A 682 19.36 14.59 6.00
C PRO A 682 17.85 14.38 6.24
N GLY A 683 17.21 13.63 5.36
CA GLY A 683 15.79 13.29 5.43
C GLY A 683 15.00 13.95 4.31
N LEU A 684 13.67 13.89 4.42
CA LEU A 684 12.75 14.57 3.50
C LEU A 684 12.12 15.78 4.19
N GLU A 685 11.61 16.71 3.39
CA GLU A 685 10.85 17.87 3.85
C GLU A 685 9.42 17.85 3.32
N VAL A 686 8.56 18.60 4.01
CA VAL A 686 7.19 18.87 3.57
C VAL A 686 6.98 20.37 3.39
N TRP A 687 6.54 20.76 2.20
CA TRP A 687 6.01 22.09 1.89
C TRP A 687 4.49 22.04 1.76
N GLN A 688 3.79 22.83 2.57
CA GLN A 688 2.32 22.81 2.63
C GLN A 688 1.76 24.20 2.85
N CYS A 689 0.70 24.57 2.12
CA CYS A 689 -0.10 25.76 2.42
C CYS A 689 -1.26 25.48 3.39
N HIS A 690 -1.81 26.51 4.03
CA HIS A 690 -2.86 26.38 5.03
C HIS A 690 -4.05 27.30 4.77
N GLU A 691 -5.26 26.73 4.87
CA GLU A 691 -6.54 27.45 4.80
C GLU A 691 -7.00 27.97 6.17
N ASN A 692 -6.22 27.74 7.23
CA ASN A 692 -6.54 28.18 8.58
C ASN A 692 -5.55 29.23 9.09
N SER A 693 -6.08 30.24 9.80
CA SER A 693 -5.28 31.28 10.48
C SER A 693 -4.22 30.64 11.41
N PRO A 694 -2.95 31.11 11.40
CA PRO A 694 -2.44 32.34 10.77
C PRO A 694 -2.18 32.29 9.25
N TYR A 695 -2.77 31.34 8.51
CA TYR A 695 -2.66 31.13 7.07
C TYR A 695 -1.20 31.07 6.59
N GLY A 696 -0.95 31.04 5.29
CA GLY A 696 0.38 30.97 4.70
C GLY A 696 0.83 29.53 4.45
N ALA A 697 2.13 29.28 4.54
CA ALA A 697 2.73 28.00 4.20
C ALA A 697 3.89 27.62 5.12
N THR A 698 4.10 26.32 5.30
CA THR A 698 5.14 25.76 6.17
C THR A 698 6.06 24.82 5.44
N PHE A 699 7.34 24.95 5.77
CA PHE A 699 8.40 24.05 5.40
C PHE A 699 8.87 23.33 6.66
N ARG A 700 8.76 22.00 6.68
CA ARG A 700 9.03 21.21 7.89
C ARG A 700 9.77 19.93 7.56
N ASP A 701 10.46 19.43 8.57
CA ASP A 701 11.06 18.10 8.55
C ASP A 701 9.95 17.03 8.46
N ALA A 702 10.03 16.15 7.46
CA ALA A 702 8.97 15.19 7.16
C ALA A 702 8.81 14.12 8.22
N ARG A 703 9.90 13.75 8.93
CA ARG A 703 9.92 12.75 10.00
C ARG A 703 9.30 13.25 11.30
N THR A 704 9.72 14.43 11.73
CA THR A 704 9.49 14.94 13.09
C THR A 704 8.38 15.98 13.15
N GLY A 705 8.02 16.57 12.02
CA GLY A 705 7.09 17.69 11.95
C GLY A 705 7.68 19.01 12.45
N SER A 706 8.98 19.03 12.76
CA SER A 706 9.66 20.25 13.22
C SER A 706 9.59 21.30 12.12
N ILE A 707 8.99 22.44 12.43
CA ILE A 707 8.88 23.58 11.51
C ILE A 707 10.28 24.18 11.33
N ILE A 708 10.80 24.12 10.11
CA ILE A 708 12.09 24.71 9.74
C ILE A 708 11.89 26.22 9.55
N PHE A 709 10.88 26.59 8.75
CA PHE A 709 10.39 27.96 8.67
C PHE A 709 8.91 28.00 8.28
N ARG A 710 8.29 29.17 8.46
CA ARG A 710 6.89 29.44 8.10
C ARG A 710 6.76 30.86 7.55
N PHE A 711 5.96 31.00 6.51
CA PHE A 711 5.37 32.28 6.12
C PHE A 711 3.91 32.33 6.53
N THR A 712 3.45 33.46 7.05
CA THR A 712 2.04 33.69 7.39
C THR A 712 1.38 34.58 6.35
N ALA A 713 0.06 34.46 6.17
CA ALA A 713 -0.71 35.26 5.23
C ALA A 713 -1.94 35.88 5.90
N SER A 714 -2.53 36.89 5.27
CA SER A 714 -3.74 37.57 5.78
C SER A 714 -5.04 36.81 5.51
N SER A 715 -5.01 35.85 4.59
CA SER A 715 -6.17 35.07 4.14
C SER A 715 -5.72 33.66 3.76
N ASP A 716 -6.70 32.78 3.55
CA ASP A 716 -6.52 31.43 3.01
C ASP A 716 -5.41 31.38 1.96
N THR A 717 -4.44 30.49 2.12
CA THR A 717 -3.39 30.22 1.13
C THR A 717 -3.74 28.94 0.39
N GLY A 718 -4.52 29.07 -0.68
CA GLY A 718 -5.06 27.92 -1.41
C GLY A 718 -4.15 27.26 -2.44
N ARG A 719 -2.87 27.66 -2.58
CA ARG A 719 -1.88 27.04 -3.50
C ARG A 719 -0.46 27.16 -2.95
N ALA A 720 0.36 26.15 -3.20
CA ALA A 720 1.80 26.13 -2.93
C ALA A 720 2.52 25.38 -4.05
N CYS A 721 3.79 25.68 -4.27
CA CYS A 721 4.70 24.91 -5.12
C CYS A 721 6.10 24.88 -4.52
N VAL A 722 6.84 23.82 -4.85
CA VAL A 722 8.26 23.64 -4.53
C VAL A 722 8.95 22.93 -5.69
N GLY A 723 10.14 23.39 -6.05
CA GLY A 723 11.00 22.76 -7.03
C GLY A 723 12.28 23.57 -7.23
N ASP A 724 13.34 22.91 -7.68
CA ASP A 724 14.58 23.58 -8.05
C ASP A 724 14.38 24.30 -9.38
N ILE A 725 14.23 25.62 -9.34
CA ILE A 725 13.92 26.43 -10.53
C ILE A 725 15.08 27.35 -10.92
N THR A 726 16.14 27.41 -10.10
CA THR A 726 17.32 28.21 -10.39
C THR A 726 18.60 27.63 -9.78
N ALA A 727 19.62 27.48 -10.62
CA ALA A 727 20.97 27.08 -10.21
C ALA A 727 21.69 28.05 -9.23
N ASN A 728 21.07 29.19 -8.90
CA ASN A 728 21.67 30.20 -8.02
C ASN A 728 21.64 29.79 -6.54
N ASN A 729 20.75 28.87 -6.16
CA ASN A 729 20.68 28.32 -4.82
C ASN A 729 20.68 26.80 -4.91
N ARG A 730 21.30 26.14 -3.94
CA ARG A 730 21.25 24.69 -3.82
C ARG A 730 19.94 24.29 -3.14
N GLY A 731 19.25 23.28 -3.70
CA GLY A 731 17.96 22.80 -3.20
C GLY A 731 16.77 23.51 -3.87
N CYS A 732 15.57 23.12 -3.48
CA CYS A 732 14.35 23.59 -4.14
C CYS A 732 13.88 24.95 -3.60
N GLU A 733 13.52 25.86 -4.49
CA GLU A 733 12.75 27.04 -4.13
C GLU A 733 11.31 26.67 -3.75
N VAL A 734 10.72 27.46 -2.85
CA VAL A 734 9.33 27.35 -2.41
C VAL A 734 8.57 28.66 -2.64
N TRP A 735 7.30 28.56 -3.01
CA TRP A 735 6.38 29.71 -3.08
C TRP A 735 4.94 29.27 -2.86
N ALA A 736 4.07 30.23 -2.54
CA ALA A 736 2.65 29.99 -2.33
C ALA A 736 1.82 31.24 -2.63
N SER A 737 0.50 31.08 -2.69
CA SER A 737 -0.42 32.20 -2.96
C SER A 737 -0.49 33.20 -1.80
N ASN A 738 -1.24 34.28 -2.01
CA ASN A 738 -1.68 35.22 -0.96
C ASN A 738 -0.55 35.87 -0.15
N GLY A 739 0.52 36.27 -0.86
CA GLY A 739 1.60 37.11 -0.32
C GLY A 739 2.76 36.35 0.30
N VAL A 740 2.75 35.01 0.25
CA VAL A 740 3.94 34.21 0.53
C VAL A 740 4.98 34.48 -0.56
N PRO A 741 6.24 34.84 -0.23
CA PRO A 741 7.25 35.15 -1.23
C PRO A 741 7.76 33.89 -1.94
N LEU A 742 8.48 34.09 -3.05
CA LEU A 742 9.43 33.08 -3.52
C LEU A 742 10.59 33.05 -2.54
N ALA A 743 11.00 31.86 -2.09
CA ALA A 743 12.06 31.70 -1.12
C ALA A 743 12.90 30.45 -1.40
N THR A 744 14.12 30.42 -0.87
CA THR A 744 14.96 29.21 -0.91
C THR A 744 14.43 28.13 0.06
N CYS A 745 14.94 26.90 -0.04
CA CYS A 745 14.69 25.83 0.94
C CYS A 745 15.16 26.15 2.38
N LYS A 746 15.85 27.28 2.59
CA LYS A 746 16.27 27.80 3.91
C LYS A 746 15.36 28.91 4.43
N GLY A 747 14.30 29.27 3.70
CA GLY A 747 13.36 30.33 4.06
C GLY A 747 13.85 31.75 3.76
N GLN A 748 14.95 31.90 3.01
CA GLN A 748 15.41 33.21 2.57
C GLN A 748 14.53 33.70 1.42
N SER A 749 13.82 34.82 1.63
CA SER A 749 13.00 35.44 0.60
C SER A 749 13.85 35.93 -0.58
N LEU A 750 13.42 35.57 -1.79
CA LEU A 750 13.92 36.02 -3.08
C LEU A 750 13.03 37.13 -3.68
N GLY A 751 11.98 37.54 -2.97
CA GLY A 751 11.06 38.60 -3.36
C GLY A 751 9.64 38.11 -3.70
N SER A 752 8.81 39.04 -4.17
CA SER A 752 7.49 38.72 -4.71
C SER A 752 7.61 38.00 -6.05
N HIS A 753 6.56 37.25 -6.42
CA HIS A 753 6.55 36.46 -7.65
C HIS A 753 5.19 36.54 -8.36
N SER A 754 5.20 36.20 -9.65
CA SER A 754 4.01 35.97 -10.47
C SER A 754 4.02 34.58 -11.12
N LEU A 755 4.78 33.65 -10.53
CA LEU A 755 4.90 32.29 -11.02
C LEU A 755 3.56 31.54 -10.93
N PRO A 756 3.27 30.64 -11.89
CA PRO A 756 2.22 29.64 -11.74
C PRO A 756 2.36 28.88 -10.43
N ILE A 757 1.23 28.49 -9.83
CA ILE A 757 1.19 27.74 -8.56
C ILE A 757 0.23 26.55 -8.74
N ASN A 758 0.73 25.53 -9.44
CA ASN A 758 0.00 24.32 -9.78
C ASN A 758 0.95 23.10 -9.80
N PHE A 759 1.41 22.67 -10.97
CA PHE A 759 2.33 21.53 -11.11
C PHE A 759 3.75 21.98 -11.43
N MET A 760 4.69 21.10 -11.11
CA MET A 760 6.08 21.14 -11.55
C MET A 760 6.33 19.97 -12.48
N ILE A 761 7.20 20.12 -13.47
CA ILE A 761 7.50 19.08 -14.45
C ILE A 761 8.96 19.11 -14.87
N TRP A 762 9.65 17.98 -14.92
CA TRP A 762 10.95 17.90 -15.61
C TRP A 762 10.73 17.71 -17.11
N TRP A 763 10.93 18.75 -17.90
CA TRP A 763 10.55 18.76 -19.31
C TRP A 763 11.73 18.97 -20.26
N ASP A 764 12.68 19.85 -19.95
CA ASP A 764 13.77 20.17 -20.87
C ASP A 764 15.03 19.30 -20.72
N GLY A 765 16.21 19.87 -20.97
CA GLY A 765 17.48 19.15 -20.98
C GLY A 765 18.28 19.25 -19.69
N ASP A 766 18.01 20.24 -18.85
CA ASP A 766 18.75 20.48 -17.60
C ASP A 766 18.08 19.78 -16.40
N LEU A 767 18.62 19.99 -15.20
CA LEU A 767 18.13 19.39 -13.95
C LEU A 767 17.13 20.29 -13.21
N LEU A 768 16.94 21.53 -13.67
CA LEU A 768 15.93 22.41 -13.10
C LEU A 768 14.54 21.89 -13.49
N ARG A 769 13.55 22.25 -12.70
CA ARG A 769 12.18 21.81 -12.87
C ARG A 769 11.33 22.93 -13.46
N GLU A 770 10.61 22.62 -14.52
CA GLU A 770 9.70 23.55 -15.19
C GLU A 770 8.36 23.68 -14.46
N LEU A 771 7.60 24.71 -14.85
CA LEU A 771 6.31 25.08 -14.30
C LEU A 771 5.21 24.63 -15.26
N LEU A 772 4.25 23.84 -14.77
CA LEU A 772 3.10 23.37 -15.53
C LEU A 772 1.80 23.96 -14.95
N ASP A 773 1.04 24.65 -15.78
CA ASP A 773 -0.28 25.16 -15.41
C ASP A 773 -1.22 25.23 -16.63
N GLY A 774 -2.44 24.71 -16.45
CA GLY A 774 -3.39 24.54 -17.54
C GLY A 774 -2.84 23.62 -18.63
N THR A 775 -2.59 24.17 -19.82
CA THR A 775 -2.05 23.46 -20.99
C THR A 775 -0.70 24.01 -21.44
N THR A 776 0.04 24.61 -20.50
CA THR A 776 1.28 25.33 -20.76
C THR A 776 2.40 24.83 -19.86
N ILE A 777 3.58 24.63 -20.45
CA ILE A 777 4.84 24.39 -19.72
C ILE A 777 5.73 25.62 -19.93
N SER A 778 6.31 26.15 -18.86
CA SER A 778 7.18 27.33 -18.88
C SER A 778 8.40 27.15 -17.98
N LYS A 779 9.50 27.86 -18.27
CA LYS A 779 10.74 27.81 -17.49
C LYS A 779 10.95 29.11 -16.70
N TYR A 780 11.34 28.99 -15.44
CA TYR A 780 11.73 30.14 -14.61
C TYR A 780 12.91 30.90 -15.25
N GLY A 781 12.82 32.23 -15.29
CA GLY A 781 13.81 33.08 -15.99
C GLY A 781 13.86 32.91 -17.52
N GLY A 782 13.04 32.01 -18.08
CA GLY A 782 12.92 31.74 -19.50
C GLY A 782 11.57 32.17 -20.07
N GLY A 783 10.96 31.29 -20.86
CA GLY A 783 9.66 31.52 -21.48
C GLY A 783 8.82 30.25 -21.56
N THR A 784 7.74 30.30 -22.33
CA THR A 784 6.90 29.13 -22.63
C THR A 784 7.65 28.13 -23.49
N LEU A 785 7.74 26.88 -23.03
CA LEU A 785 8.35 25.76 -23.75
C LEU A 785 7.32 24.97 -24.56
N LEU A 786 6.09 24.85 -24.05
CA LEU A 786 5.00 24.17 -24.72
C LEU A 786 3.67 24.89 -24.44
N SER A 787 2.87 25.07 -25.49
CA SER A 787 1.45 25.39 -25.40
C SER A 787 0.65 24.34 -26.17
N ALA A 788 -0.08 23.47 -25.48
CA ALA A 788 -0.78 22.35 -26.09
C ALA A 788 -2.10 22.77 -26.77
N GLY A 789 -2.00 23.39 -27.94
CA GLY A 789 -3.15 23.85 -28.73
C GLY A 789 -4.16 22.73 -29.06
N GLY A 790 -5.45 23.02 -28.89
CA GLY A 790 -6.55 22.06 -29.08
C GLY A 790 -6.75 21.09 -27.91
N CYS A 791 -5.96 21.22 -26.84
CA CYS A 791 -6.14 20.49 -25.60
C CYS A 791 -6.90 21.33 -24.56
N SER A 792 -7.31 20.69 -23.48
CA SER A 792 -7.88 21.37 -22.32
C SER A 792 -7.45 20.71 -21.03
N ALA A 793 -7.20 21.53 -20.03
CA ALA A 793 -7.03 21.09 -18.66
C ALA A 793 -8.38 20.68 -18.04
N ASN A 794 -8.30 20.09 -16.85
CA ASN A 794 -9.42 19.53 -16.10
C ASN A 794 -9.69 20.30 -14.81
N ASN A 795 -10.82 19.97 -14.16
CA ASN A 795 -11.14 20.38 -12.79
C ASN A 795 -11.25 21.91 -12.58
N GLY A 796 -11.75 22.61 -13.59
CA GLY A 796 -12.04 24.05 -13.51
C GLY A 796 -10.78 24.87 -13.24
N THR A 797 -10.79 25.66 -12.16
CA THR A 797 -9.65 26.52 -11.78
C THR A 797 -8.45 25.74 -11.25
N LYS A 798 -8.59 24.46 -10.90
CA LYS A 798 -7.43 23.60 -10.57
C LYS A 798 -6.57 23.34 -11.81
N ALA A 799 -7.17 23.38 -13.01
CA ALA A 799 -6.48 23.40 -14.29
C ALA A 799 -5.45 22.26 -14.42
N ASN A 800 -5.81 21.05 -13.97
CA ASN A 800 -4.91 19.91 -13.96
C ASN A 800 -4.73 19.31 -15.36
N PRO A 801 -3.57 18.70 -15.67
CA PRO A 801 -3.50 17.72 -16.74
C PRO A 801 -4.39 16.51 -16.42
N CYS A 802 -4.59 15.62 -17.39
CA CYS A 802 -5.12 14.29 -17.10
C CYS A 802 -4.13 13.50 -16.23
N LEU A 803 -2.84 13.59 -16.57
CA LEU A 803 -1.72 12.99 -15.82
C LEU A 803 -0.41 13.68 -16.24
N THR A 804 0.57 13.76 -15.33
CA THR A 804 1.99 13.90 -15.68
C THR A 804 2.77 12.74 -15.07
N ALA A 805 3.62 12.08 -15.86
CA ALA A 805 4.40 10.92 -15.43
C ALA A 805 5.49 10.58 -16.48
N ASP A 806 6.67 10.10 -16.05
CA ASP A 806 7.64 9.39 -16.92
C ASP A 806 7.05 8.02 -17.31
N ILE A 807 6.27 7.97 -18.38
CA ILE A 807 5.62 6.73 -18.84
C ILE A 807 6.28 6.17 -20.08
N LEU A 808 7.13 6.93 -20.76
CA LEU A 808 7.87 6.54 -21.96
C LEU A 808 9.21 7.31 -21.99
N GLY A 809 10.13 6.88 -22.85
CA GLY A 809 11.36 7.60 -23.06
C GLY A 809 12.31 7.54 -21.88
N ASP A 810 13.08 8.61 -21.70
CA ASP A 810 14.03 8.74 -20.58
C ASP A 810 13.34 9.37 -19.36
N TRP A 811 14.11 9.77 -18.35
CA TRP A 811 13.63 10.21 -17.04
C TRP A 811 12.68 11.41 -17.01
N ARG A 812 12.44 12.11 -18.12
CA ARG A 812 11.60 13.31 -18.13
C ARG A 812 10.14 12.93 -18.25
N GLU A 813 9.30 13.80 -17.74
CA GLU A 813 7.90 13.47 -17.54
C GLU A 813 7.10 13.75 -18.83
N GLU A 814 6.32 12.77 -19.28
CA GLU A 814 5.25 13.04 -20.23
C GLU A 814 4.11 13.80 -19.54
N VAL A 815 3.35 14.53 -20.35
CA VAL A 815 2.07 15.12 -19.92
C VAL A 815 0.93 14.65 -20.81
N ILE A 816 -0.15 14.23 -20.17
CA ILE A 816 -1.39 13.80 -20.82
C ILE A 816 -2.43 14.89 -20.65
N TRP A 817 -2.94 15.41 -21.77
CA TRP A 817 -4.14 16.23 -21.80
C TRP A 817 -5.19 15.61 -22.70
N ARG A 818 -6.46 15.82 -22.37
CA ARG A 818 -7.55 15.58 -23.31
C ARG A 818 -7.59 16.66 -24.39
N THR A 819 -8.08 16.32 -25.57
CA THR A 819 -8.55 17.34 -26.53
C THR A 819 -9.75 18.08 -25.96
N SER A 820 -10.00 19.31 -26.45
CA SER A 820 -11.13 20.12 -25.96
C SER A 820 -12.49 19.43 -26.10
N ASP A 821 -12.64 18.56 -27.12
CA ASP A 821 -13.83 17.74 -27.35
C ASP A 821 -13.79 16.36 -26.67
N SER A 822 -12.72 16.05 -25.94
CA SER A 822 -12.44 14.78 -25.26
C SER A 822 -12.48 13.55 -26.16
N LYS A 823 -12.35 13.70 -27.49
CA LYS A 823 -12.27 12.54 -28.40
C LYS A 823 -10.91 11.87 -28.37
N TYR A 824 -9.89 12.53 -27.83
CA TYR A 824 -8.57 11.97 -27.70
C TYR A 824 -7.90 12.36 -26.38
N LEU A 825 -7.02 11.51 -25.88
CA LEU A 825 -5.89 11.95 -25.07
C LEU A 825 -4.70 12.26 -25.99
N ARG A 826 -3.91 13.26 -25.63
CA ARG A 826 -2.61 13.52 -26.21
C ARG A 826 -1.55 13.38 -25.15
N ILE A 827 -0.64 12.43 -25.36
CA ILE A 827 0.53 12.18 -24.53
C ILE A 827 1.67 12.96 -25.17
N TYR A 828 2.06 14.08 -24.59
CA TYR A 828 3.20 14.86 -25.03
C TYR A 828 4.47 14.33 -24.36
N THR A 829 5.50 14.08 -25.16
CA THR A 829 6.85 13.77 -24.68
C THR A 829 7.81 14.88 -25.17
N THR A 830 8.88 15.10 -24.41
CA THR A 830 9.88 16.10 -24.75
C THR A 830 10.77 15.65 -25.90
N THR A 831 11.35 16.61 -26.62
CA THR A 831 12.40 16.39 -27.62
C THR A 831 13.64 17.23 -27.36
N ALA A 832 13.70 17.89 -26.19
CA ALA A 832 14.92 18.53 -25.74
C ALA A 832 16.02 17.46 -25.58
N VAL A 833 17.27 17.78 -25.89
CA VAL A 833 18.38 16.87 -25.62
C VAL A 833 18.90 17.15 -24.22
N THR A 834 18.91 16.12 -23.37
CA THR A 834 19.59 16.14 -22.07
C THR A 834 20.92 15.40 -22.13
N ASN A 835 21.87 15.79 -21.29
CA ASN A 835 23.11 15.04 -21.03
C ASN A 835 23.04 14.23 -19.73
N HIS A 836 21.91 14.27 -19.02
CA HIS A 836 21.70 13.58 -17.76
C HIS A 836 21.12 12.19 -17.99
N ARG A 837 21.63 11.23 -17.23
CA ARG A 837 21.14 9.85 -17.20
C ARG A 837 20.65 9.54 -15.81
N ILE A 838 19.35 9.35 -15.69
CA ILE A 838 18.64 9.05 -14.46
C ILE A 838 17.80 7.80 -14.75
N TYR A 839 17.63 6.93 -13.76
CA TYR A 839 16.71 5.80 -13.87
C TYR A 839 15.30 6.32 -14.17
N THR A 840 14.47 5.56 -14.86
CA THR A 840 13.05 5.94 -15.02
C THR A 840 12.45 6.25 -13.64
N LEU A 841 11.74 7.37 -13.54
CA LEU A 841 11.18 7.85 -12.27
C LEU A 841 10.10 6.90 -11.76
N MET A 842 9.51 6.07 -12.63
CA MET A 842 8.59 5.01 -12.21
C MET A 842 9.25 3.88 -11.41
N HIS A 843 10.59 3.86 -11.33
CA HIS A 843 11.34 3.02 -10.41
C HIS A 843 11.81 3.74 -9.14
N ASP A 844 11.54 5.05 -8.99
CA ASP A 844 11.70 5.75 -7.73
C ASP A 844 10.47 5.49 -6.83
N PRO A 845 10.66 5.04 -5.58
CA PRO A 845 9.55 4.63 -4.71
C PRO A 845 8.59 5.78 -4.35
N VAL A 846 9.06 7.02 -4.19
CA VAL A 846 8.18 8.15 -3.83
C VAL A 846 7.45 8.65 -5.08
N TYR A 847 8.14 8.72 -6.22
CA TYR A 847 7.57 9.17 -7.47
C TYR A 847 6.49 8.22 -7.98
N ARG A 848 6.76 6.90 -8.04
CA ARG A 848 5.79 5.91 -8.52
C ARG A 848 4.51 5.90 -7.70
N LEU A 849 4.62 6.03 -6.38
CA LEU A 849 3.46 6.15 -5.49
C LEU A 849 2.71 7.47 -5.72
N SER A 850 3.44 8.54 -6.03
CA SER A 850 2.84 9.82 -6.41
C SER A 850 2.00 9.76 -7.68
N ILE A 851 2.41 8.96 -8.67
CA ILE A 851 1.59 8.70 -9.85
C ILE A 851 0.31 7.94 -9.50
N ALA A 852 0.38 7.01 -8.55
CA ALA A 852 -0.80 6.26 -8.10
C ALA A 852 -1.85 7.15 -7.41
N TRP A 853 -1.42 8.15 -6.62
CA TRP A 853 -2.36 9.06 -5.94
C TRP A 853 -2.61 10.38 -6.68
N GLN A 854 -2.01 10.63 -7.85
CA GLN A 854 -2.12 11.92 -8.55
C GLN A 854 -3.58 12.33 -8.84
N ASN A 855 -4.47 11.38 -9.14
CA ASN A 855 -5.89 11.65 -9.40
C ASN A 855 -6.74 11.92 -8.14
N VAL A 856 -6.13 11.91 -6.95
CA VAL A 856 -6.85 11.90 -5.68
C VAL A 856 -7.21 13.33 -5.26
N ALA A 857 -8.52 13.60 -5.19
CA ALA A 857 -9.11 14.89 -4.81
C ALA A 857 -8.55 16.10 -5.59
N TYR A 858 -7.67 16.90 -5.00
CA TYR A 858 -6.97 17.98 -5.71
C TYR A 858 -5.56 17.52 -6.05
N ASN A 859 -5.38 17.14 -7.32
CA ASN A 859 -4.15 16.56 -7.87
C ASN A 859 -2.93 17.40 -7.48
N GLN A 860 -1.85 16.75 -7.02
CA GLN A 860 -0.56 17.39 -6.72
C GLN A 860 0.53 16.81 -7.64
N PRO A 861 1.58 17.56 -7.98
CA PRO A 861 2.69 17.05 -8.78
C PRO A 861 3.47 15.95 -8.04
N PRO A 862 4.00 14.95 -8.76
CA PRO A 862 4.85 13.93 -8.16
C PRO A 862 6.22 14.49 -7.77
N HIS A 863 6.87 13.84 -6.80
CA HIS A 863 8.24 14.15 -6.37
C HIS A 863 9.05 12.87 -6.25
N THR A 864 10.37 12.99 -6.37
CA THR A 864 11.32 11.89 -6.18
C THR A 864 11.69 11.72 -4.71
N GLY A 865 12.11 10.50 -4.32
CA GLY A 865 12.61 10.20 -2.99
C GLY A 865 14.04 10.69 -2.73
N PHE A 866 14.66 11.31 -3.73
CA PHE A 866 15.99 11.92 -3.70
C PHE A 866 15.93 13.31 -4.35
N TYR A 867 16.88 14.19 -4.01
CA TYR A 867 17.00 15.48 -4.67
C TYR A 867 17.39 15.33 -6.14
N LEU A 868 16.46 15.68 -7.02
CA LEU A 868 16.64 15.76 -8.47
C LEU A 868 16.64 17.25 -8.89
N GLY A 869 17.83 17.83 -8.97
CA GLY A 869 18.07 19.25 -9.18
C GLY A 869 19.53 19.57 -9.46
N GLU A 870 19.84 20.84 -9.68
CA GLU A 870 21.20 21.29 -10.00
C GLU A 870 22.19 20.98 -8.85
N GLY A 871 23.33 20.40 -9.21
CA GLY A 871 24.33 19.97 -8.22
C GLY A 871 23.91 18.76 -7.38
N MET A 872 22.86 18.02 -7.77
CA MET A 872 22.55 16.71 -7.19
C MET A 872 23.75 15.76 -7.19
N SER A 873 23.74 14.83 -6.23
CA SER A 873 24.62 13.67 -6.30
C SER A 873 24.11 12.67 -7.34
N THR A 874 24.93 11.69 -7.74
CA THR A 874 24.45 10.60 -8.60
C THR A 874 23.31 9.87 -7.88
N PRO A 875 22.11 9.71 -8.49
CA PRO A 875 20.99 9.05 -7.84
C PRO A 875 21.37 7.63 -7.42
N PRO A 876 20.91 7.18 -6.25
CA PRO A 876 21.08 5.79 -5.86
C PRO A 876 20.42 4.88 -6.91
N ARG A 877 21.00 3.71 -7.12
CA ARG A 877 20.30 2.67 -7.88
C ARG A 877 19.07 2.25 -7.08
N PRO A 878 17.86 2.18 -7.68
CA PRO A 878 16.67 1.71 -6.99
C PRO A 878 16.87 0.34 -6.35
N ASP A 879 16.54 0.20 -5.06
CA ASP A 879 16.62 -1.08 -4.36
C ASP A 879 15.31 -1.87 -4.51
N ILE A 880 15.16 -2.45 -5.70
CA ILE A 880 13.90 -3.04 -6.17
C ILE A 880 14.07 -4.49 -6.64
N TYR A 881 12.98 -5.25 -6.58
CA TYR A 881 12.79 -6.45 -7.38
C TYR A 881 11.63 -6.22 -8.35
N LEU A 882 11.72 -6.82 -9.54
CA LEU A 882 10.66 -6.69 -10.54
C LEU A 882 9.63 -7.79 -10.37
N THR A 883 8.38 -7.46 -10.65
CA THR A 883 7.29 -8.42 -10.80
C THR A 883 7.56 -9.33 -12.02
N PRO A 884 6.91 -10.51 -12.12
CA PRO A 884 7.23 -11.55 -13.10
C PRO A 884 7.27 -11.12 -14.57
#